data_AF-T0Q127-F1
#
_entry.id   AF-T0Q127-F1
#
_cell.length_a   1.000
_cell.length_b   1.000
_cell.length_c   1.000
_cell.angle_alpha   90.00
_cell.angle_beta   90.00
_cell.angle_gamma   90.00
#
_symmetry.space_group_name_H-M   'P 1'
#
loop_
_entity.id
_entity.type
_entity.pdbx_description
1 polymer ?
#
loop_
_entity_poly.entity_id
_entity_poly.type
_entity_poly.pdbx_seq_one_letter_code
_entity_poly.pdbx_strand_id
1 'polypeptide(L)'
;MSRLVPACEAILEQPKAPSFYICTGTQGISPLPVVRVEGLPDPLSWPVLSAQHEQLSAEYGKASVVPATDLLIANQRAFEEALLQTVVHKLLSTLGIRASNVGVVLSHLCIDAVGSTDVLRAAPSCIANAFGTLIVLLPSFHTGGVLTFRRQTHAITLPHDAAERPRGFDGVFINTTIESTPVTSGRRLALVFDLTGVHETERGPSRLPLNRTGLAAKLTLLAAQPLPQCQRIACSLTYLRPAPGDFGHPHADEDSLFLRLRPRHRYLVNIRLASAVFDIAVVRFSTRLLTTRNGSSNDERVIDNHVAAFEVHSSCDVPDLVAHQLVGVAAHAFLGDPDHDELAPVSAPSEMALLFWPKRFRAGIVGMKPSLALLRHAVLNRRTARPLGLTSVRELVLGTMAFFHSVASLDLCDERTGNARDGSAAAMGDVLCALNDKEIAAYFLSDALAVSPGGTRCSIALPDAAACVQSCLMAFGRRQLATAICDLLRRWLTSTTQRAHVVGLVSLLAGLSQDANVAKSDKLSLFALLRSVGTVLEELWPRSQDDAGLRCVLMALAAKCRDAYVAGGLLLPVPGMRDGDLVDIPFAPKHCGDCSQVRHFLDDGTQLRHVFRRRVCARVRDVAVAHPRRLRFKEKALADGVYKASLRKVQQPGRMRIAHAALAKRRHVSATTSYRHLEAFRGPTPGNTRQYTLVLHRPVTRLHIAIRGHMSATTSDRHIEAFCAPTPGNMRQYTIVLDRPVTRLHIAIRFL
;
A
#
# COMPACT_ATOMS: atom_id res chain seq x y z
N MET A 1 1.04 2.88 6.81
CA MET A 1 2.08 2.52 7.80
C MET A 1 3.31 1.92 7.18
N SER A 2 4.29 2.79 6.96
CA SER A 2 5.67 2.41 6.61
C SER A 2 6.24 1.48 7.67
N ARG A 3 6.58 0.24 7.31
CA ARG A 3 7.22 -0.74 8.22
C ARG A 3 8.59 -0.28 8.75
N LEU A 4 9.17 0.75 8.13
CA LEU A 4 10.47 1.29 8.51
C LEU A 4 10.41 2.06 9.83
N VAL A 5 9.37 2.88 10.07
CA VAL A 5 9.24 3.68 11.32
C VAL A 5 9.15 2.79 12.56
N PRO A 6 8.22 1.81 12.66
CA PRO A 6 8.16 0.91 13.81
C PRO A 6 9.43 0.09 14.00
N ALA A 7 10.13 -0.27 12.91
CA ALA A 7 11.42 -0.95 13.01
C ALA A 7 12.51 -0.05 13.61
N CYS A 8 12.47 1.27 13.38
CA CYS A 8 13.37 2.22 14.04
C CYS A 8 13.02 2.38 15.52
N GLU A 9 11.73 2.47 15.84
CA GLU A 9 11.24 2.64 17.22
C GLU A 9 11.61 1.41 18.05
N ALA A 10 11.41 0.21 17.52
CA ALA A 10 11.84 -1.03 18.15
C ALA A 10 13.35 -1.09 18.42
N ILE A 11 14.19 -0.36 17.66
CA ILE A 11 15.63 -0.24 17.92
C ILE A 11 15.91 0.76 19.07
N LEU A 12 15.16 1.86 19.12
CA LEU A 12 15.29 2.87 20.19
C LEU A 12 14.77 2.36 21.54
N GLU A 13 13.74 1.53 21.51
CA GLU A 13 13.17 0.88 22.69
C GLU A 13 14.05 -0.26 23.23
N GLN A 14 15.09 -0.66 22.49
CA GLN A 14 15.98 -1.70 22.99
C GLN A 14 16.63 -1.24 24.29
N PRO A 15 16.62 -2.09 25.33
CA PRO A 15 17.27 -1.77 26.58
C PRO A 15 18.73 -1.43 26.30
N LYS A 16 19.24 -0.44 27.05
CA LYS A 16 20.65 -0.02 27.01
C LYS A 16 21.51 -1.27 26.97
N ALA A 17 22.48 -1.31 26.04
CA ALA A 17 23.43 -2.40 25.97
C ALA A 17 23.94 -2.69 27.39
N PRO A 18 23.73 -3.92 27.89
CA PRO A 18 24.05 -4.27 29.27
C PRO A 18 25.52 -3.97 29.54
N SER A 19 25.80 -3.48 30.75
CA SER A 19 27.15 -3.13 31.20
C SER A 19 28.09 -4.33 31.14
N PHE A 20 27.55 -5.52 31.34
CA PHE A 20 28.26 -6.78 31.21
C PHE A 20 28.02 -7.37 29.81
N TYR A 21 29.11 -7.78 29.16
CA TYR A 21 29.08 -8.44 27.86
C TYR A 21 29.54 -9.90 27.91
N ILE A 22 29.84 -10.35 29.12
CA ILE A 22 30.21 -11.70 29.47
C ILE A 22 29.53 -12.07 30.80
N CYS A 23 29.10 -13.32 30.91
CA CYS A 23 28.75 -13.98 32.14
C CYS A 23 29.63 -15.22 32.28
N THR A 24 30.42 -15.28 33.34
CA THR A 24 31.22 -16.46 33.68
C THR A 24 30.65 -17.13 34.92
N GLY A 25 30.50 -18.44 34.87
CA GLY A 25 30.05 -19.27 35.98
C GLY A 25 31.05 -20.38 36.27
N THR A 26 31.32 -20.63 37.55
CA THR A 26 32.10 -21.79 38.02
C THR A 26 31.21 -22.92 38.55
N GLN A 27 29.88 -22.75 38.47
CA GLN A 27 28.96 -23.81 38.86
C GLN A 27 29.04 -24.89 37.78
N GLY A 28 29.49 -26.08 38.17
CA GLY A 28 29.47 -27.26 37.30
C GLY A 28 28.02 -27.61 36.94
N ILE A 29 27.82 -28.03 35.70
CA ILE A 29 26.51 -28.52 35.23
C ILE A 29 26.39 -29.97 35.69
N SER A 30 25.34 -30.28 36.45
CA SER A 30 25.04 -31.65 36.89
C SER A 30 23.60 -32.01 36.47
N PRO A 31 23.39 -33.12 35.73
CA PRO A 31 24.41 -34.08 35.30
C PRO A 31 25.29 -33.53 34.16
N LEU A 32 26.51 -34.08 34.03
CA LEU A 32 27.38 -33.83 32.87
C LEU A 32 26.76 -34.46 31.60
N PRO A 33 27.00 -33.88 30.41
CA PRO A 33 26.47 -34.43 29.17
C PRO A 33 27.19 -35.74 28.80
N VAL A 34 26.42 -36.74 28.41
CA VAL A 34 26.91 -38.01 27.86
C VAL A 34 26.94 -37.89 26.35
N VAL A 35 28.04 -37.40 25.82
CA VAL A 35 28.20 -37.09 24.39
C VAL A 35 28.63 -38.34 23.62
N ARG A 36 27.88 -38.70 22.59
CA ARG A 36 28.23 -39.67 21.56
C ARG A 36 28.53 -38.90 20.27
N VAL A 37 29.55 -39.35 19.55
CA VAL A 37 29.94 -38.78 18.26
C VAL A 37 29.72 -39.86 17.21
N GLU A 38 29.13 -39.49 16.08
CA GLU A 38 29.01 -40.41 14.94
C GLU A 38 30.41 -40.90 14.54
N GLY A 39 30.54 -42.21 14.26
CA GLY A 39 31.83 -42.86 13.97
C GLY A 39 32.55 -43.44 15.19
N LEU A 40 32.24 -42.98 16.42
CA LEU A 40 32.84 -43.53 17.64
C LEU A 40 31.95 -44.61 18.30
N PRO A 41 32.53 -45.74 18.75
CA PRO A 41 31.75 -46.85 19.33
C PRO A 41 31.18 -46.51 20.71
N ASP A 42 31.94 -45.74 21.51
CA ASP A 42 31.64 -45.45 22.90
C ASP A 42 31.40 -43.96 23.13
N PRO A 43 30.56 -43.58 24.12
CA PRO A 43 30.46 -42.19 24.57
C PRO A 43 31.81 -41.61 24.98
N LEU A 44 32.00 -40.31 24.77
CA LEU A 44 33.19 -39.59 25.22
C LEU A 44 33.31 -39.66 26.74
N SER A 45 34.52 -39.97 27.23
CA SER A 45 34.84 -39.89 28.64
C SER A 45 35.23 -38.47 29.03
N TRP A 46 35.04 -38.11 30.31
CA TRP A 46 35.51 -36.84 30.85
C TRP A 46 36.51 -37.12 31.98
N PRO A 47 37.81 -36.85 31.80
CA PRO A 47 38.46 -36.31 30.59
C PRO A 47 38.50 -37.29 29.42
N VAL A 48 38.60 -36.78 28.19
CA VAL A 48 38.67 -37.60 26.97
C VAL A 48 39.96 -38.41 26.93
N LEU A 49 39.86 -39.69 26.66
CA LEU A 49 41.01 -40.59 26.53
C LEU A 49 41.84 -40.27 25.29
N SER A 50 43.15 -40.51 25.33
CA SER A 50 44.05 -40.29 24.19
C SER A 50 43.60 -41.02 22.92
N ALA A 51 43.09 -42.25 23.06
CA ALA A 51 42.59 -43.04 21.92
C ALA A 51 41.36 -42.40 21.25
N GLN A 52 40.38 -41.92 22.05
CA GLN A 52 39.21 -41.21 21.53
C GLN A 52 39.63 -39.90 20.82
N HIS A 53 40.63 -39.21 21.36
CA HIS A 53 41.15 -38.00 20.73
C HIS A 53 41.82 -38.28 19.38
N GLU A 54 42.64 -39.34 19.27
CA GLU A 54 43.28 -39.74 18.01
C GLU A 54 42.23 -40.06 16.94
N GLN A 55 41.16 -40.75 17.33
CA GLN A 55 40.02 -41.03 16.44
C GLN A 55 39.32 -39.74 15.98
N LEU A 56 38.99 -38.84 16.91
CA LEU A 56 38.38 -37.54 16.58
C LEU A 56 39.27 -36.67 15.68
N SER A 57 40.58 -36.69 15.91
CA SER A 57 41.55 -35.95 15.09
C SER A 57 41.71 -36.54 13.69
N ALA A 58 41.61 -37.87 13.57
CA ALA A 58 41.64 -38.57 12.30
C ALA A 58 40.39 -38.26 11.45
N GLU A 59 39.23 -38.14 12.10
CA GLU A 59 37.95 -37.93 11.42
C GLU A 59 37.66 -36.45 11.11
N TYR A 60 37.88 -35.55 12.07
CA TYR A 60 37.50 -34.13 11.97
C TYR A 60 38.70 -33.17 11.78
N GLY A 61 39.91 -33.71 11.63
CA GLY A 61 41.14 -32.95 11.37
C GLY A 61 41.71 -32.23 12.61
N LYS A 62 42.78 -31.44 12.41
CA LYS A 62 43.58 -30.85 13.51
C LYS A 62 42.85 -29.81 14.38
N ALA A 63 41.82 -29.16 13.84
CA ALA A 63 41.02 -28.20 14.60
C ALA A 63 39.94 -28.89 15.45
N SER A 64 39.68 -30.19 15.20
CA SER A 64 38.79 -31.07 15.94
C SER A 64 37.47 -30.41 16.36
N VAL A 65 36.80 -29.76 15.41
CA VAL A 65 35.44 -29.24 15.57
C VAL A 65 34.48 -30.30 15.06
N VAL A 66 33.67 -30.85 15.96
CA VAL A 66 32.63 -31.83 15.63
C VAL A 66 31.29 -31.10 15.53
N PRO A 67 30.67 -31.02 14.34
CA PRO A 67 29.44 -30.26 14.15
C PRO A 67 28.28 -30.90 14.93
N ALA A 68 27.28 -30.09 15.31
CA ALA A 68 26.12 -30.58 16.06
C ALA A 68 25.35 -31.71 15.37
N THR A 69 25.41 -31.83 14.04
CA THR A 69 24.76 -32.91 13.27
C THR A 69 25.32 -34.29 13.62
N ASP A 70 26.57 -34.34 14.05
CA ASP A 70 27.32 -35.58 14.27
C ASP A 70 27.41 -35.89 15.78
N LEU A 71 26.69 -35.11 16.61
CA LEU A 71 26.67 -35.22 18.06
C LEU A 71 25.31 -35.69 18.56
N LEU A 72 25.33 -36.66 19.48
CA LEU A 72 24.16 -37.09 20.23
C LEU A 72 24.44 -37.00 21.73
N ILE A 73 23.66 -36.21 22.45
CA ILE A 73 23.72 -36.17 23.93
C ILE A 73 22.73 -37.22 24.47
N ALA A 74 23.23 -38.37 24.92
CA ALA A 74 22.37 -39.48 25.33
C ALA A 74 21.43 -39.14 26.52
N ASN A 75 21.86 -38.21 27.39
CA ASN A 75 21.05 -37.67 28.49
C ASN A 75 20.52 -36.25 28.20
N GLN A 76 20.21 -35.93 26.94
CA GLN A 76 19.85 -34.59 26.46
C GLN A 76 18.85 -33.87 27.35
N ARG A 77 17.70 -34.48 27.65
CA ARG A 77 16.63 -33.84 28.45
C ARG A 77 17.12 -33.38 29.84
N ALA A 78 17.84 -34.25 30.56
CA ALA A 78 18.35 -33.94 31.89
C ALA A 78 19.45 -32.88 31.83
N PHE A 79 20.31 -32.93 30.81
CA PHE A 79 21.35 -31.93 30.59
C PHE A 79 20.76 -30.56 30.21
N GLU A 80 19.78 -30.52 29.30
CA GLU A 80 19.07 -29.29 28.91
C GLU A 80 18.34 -28.66 30.08
N GLU A 81 17.66 -29.44 30.92
CA GLU A 81 17.01 -28.93 32.12
C GLU A 81 18.03 -28.32 33.09
N ALA A 82 19.15 -29.01 33.35
CA ALA A 82 20.23 -28.48 34.16
C ALA A 82 20.84 -27.20 33.56
N LEU A 83 21.08 -27.19 32.24
CA LEU A 83 21.61 -26.04 31.50
C LEU A 83 20.67 -24.83 31.61
N LEU A 84 19.36 -25.04 31.42
CA LEU A 84 18.37 -23.96 31.53
C LEU A 84 18.29 -23.40 32.96
N GLN A 85 18.18 -24.28 33.96
CA GLN A 85 17.98 -23.88 35.35
C GLN A 85 19.22 -23.21 35.97
N THR A 86 20.42 -23.73 35.69
CA THR A 86 21.65 -23.27 36.36
C THR A 86 22.43 -22.26 35.55
N VAL A 87 22.53 -22.46 34.24
CA VAL A 87 23.40 -21.67 33.36
C VAL A 87 22.64 -20.53 32.71
N VAL A 88 21.58 -20.85 31.95
CA VAL A 88 20.87 -19.85 31.16
C VAL A 88 20.24 -18.80 32.06
N HIS A 89 19.56 -19.17 33.15
CA HIS A 89 18.98 -18.20 34.07
C HIS A 89 20.01 -17.19 34.62
N LYS A 90 21.17 -17.69 35.08
CA LYS A 90 22.26 -16.85 35.58
C LYS A 90 22.86 -15.97 34.48
N LEU A 91 23.02 -16.52 33.28
CA LEU A 91 23.50 -15.82 32.10
C LEU A 91 22.58 -14.66 31.75
N LEU A 92 21.27 -14.89 31.67
CA LEU A 92 20.28 -13.86 31.34
C LEU A 92 20.28 -12.74 32.39
N SER A 93 20.30 -13.11 33.67
CA SER A 93 20.38 -12.14 34.77
C SER A 93 21.64 -11.29 34.69
N THR A 94 22.81 -11.91 34.51
CA THR A 94 24.11 -11.23 34.44
C THR A 94 24.23 -10.33 33.22
N LEU A 95 23.78 -10.83 32.06
CA LEU A 95 23.76 -10.06 30.81
C LEU A 95 22.60 -9.07 30.75
N GLY A 96 21.80 -8.90 31.82
CA GLY A 96 20.68 -7.95 31.86
C GLY A 96 19.58 -8.25 30.84
N ILE A 97 19.48 -9.48 30.38
CA ILE A 97 18.48 -9.93 29.41
C ILE A 97 17.19 -10.25 30.16
N ARG A 98 16.13 -9.48 29.90
CA ARG A 98 14.81 -9.63 30.55
C ARG A 98 13.84 -10.53 29.79
N ALA A 99 14.31 -11.25 28.78
CA ALA A 99 13.48 -12.12 27.96
C ALA A 99 13.30 -13.47 28.68
N SER A 100 12.07 -13.97 28.72
CA SER A 100 11.73 -15.29 29.28
C SER A 100 11.93 -16.44 28.28
N ASN A 101 12.14 -16.11 27.01
CA ASN A 101 12.07 -17.01 25.87
C ASN A 101 13.42 -17.12 25.15
N VAL A 102 14.46 -17.54 25.88
CA VAL A 102 15.79 -17.80 25.31
C VAL A 102 15.97 -19.30 25.10
N GLY A 103 16.29 -19.67 23.86
CA GLY A 103 16.69 -21.01 23.49
C GLY A 103 18.20 -21.14 23.41
N VAL A 104 18.72 -22.32 23.73
CA VAL A 104 20.11 -22.71 23.53
C VAL A 104 20.12 -23.78 22.44
N VAL A 105 20.86 -23.54 21.35
CA VAL A 105 20.97 -24.50 20.24
C VAL A 105 22.42 -24.95 20.14
N LEU A 106 22.67 -26.25 20.21
CA LEU A 106 24.03 -26.79 20.11
C LEU A 106 24.59 -26.47 18.72
N SER A 107 25.75 -25.83 18.67
CA SER A 107 26.46 -25.48 17.44
C SER A 107 27.48 -26.57 17.07
N HIS A 108 28.34 -26.92 18.03
CA HIS A 108 29.39 -27.93 17.85
C HIS A 108 30.07 -28.30 19.18
N LEU A 109 30.86 -29.37 19.16
CA LEU A 109 31.85 -29.72 20.18
C LEU A 109 33.23 -29.25 19.69
N CYS A 110 33.92 -28.49 20.54
CA CYS A 110 35.26 -27.98 20.31
C CYS A 110 36.28 -28.81 21.10
N ILE A 111 37.34 -29.25 20.43
CA ILE A 111 38.51 -29.91 21.04
C ILE A 111 39.75 -29.09 20.71
N ASP A 112 40.06 -28.13 21.59
CA ASP A 112 41.13 -27.18 21.35
C ASP A 112 42.44 -27.60 22.03
N ALA A 113 43.43 -27.95 21.21
CA ALA A 113 44.78 -28.32 21.63
C ALA A 113 45.83 -27.22 21.36
N VAL A 114 45.44 -26.14 20.67
CA VAL A 114 46.39 -25.12 20.17
C VAL A 114 46.08 -23.74 20.76
N GLY A 115 44.89 -23.52 21.29
CA GLY A 115 44.40 -22.19 21.72
C GLY A 115 43.71 -21.45 20.59
N SER A 116 43.02 -22.14 19.68
CA SER A 116 42.34 -21.49 18.56
C SER A 116 41.08 -20.76 19.05
N THR A 117 40.92 -19.50 18.65
CA THR A 117 39.76 -18.68 18.99
C THR A 117 38.54 -19.00 18.15
N ASP A 118 38.78 -19.44 16.92
CA ASP A 118 37.74 -19.60 15.91
C ASP A 118 36.86 -20.80 16.24
N VAL A 119 37.43 -21.82 16.89
CA VAL A 119 36.73 -23.03 17.33
C VAL A 119 35.85 -22.80 18.57
N LEU A 120 35.94 -21.65 19.24
CA LEU A 120 35.10 -21.30 20.39
C LEU A 120 33.92 -20.40 20.03
N ARG A 121 33.82 -20.00 18.76
CA ARG A 121 32.71 -19.17 18.28
C ARG A 121 31.72 -20.05 17.55
N ALA A 122 30.46 -19.92 17.90
CA ALA A 122 29.39 -20.46 17.07
C ALA A 122 29.53 -19.90 15.64
N ALA A 123 29.32 -20.76 14.65
CA ALA A 123 29.46 -20.37 13.25
C ALA A 123 28.48 -19.21 12.94
N PRO A 124 28.97 -18.05 12.41
CA PRO A 124 28.16 -16.83 12.26
C PRO A 124 26.89 -16.98 11.40
N SER A 125 26.74 -18.08 10.69
CA SER A 125 25.70 -18.34 9.69
C SER A 125 24.62 -19.34 10.12
N CYS A 126 24.77 -20.05 11.24
CA CYS A 126 23.89 -21.19 11.51
C CYS A 126 22.47 -20.79 11.92
N ILE A 127 22.27 -19.68 12.65
CA ILE A 127 20.93 -19.31 13.16
C ILE A 127 20.68 -17.80 13.08
N ALA A 128 19.68 -17.41 12.29
CA ALA A 128 19.32 -16.01 12.02
C ALA A 128 18.97 -15.19 13.28
N ASN A 129 18.58 -15.85 14.37
CA ASN A 129 18.15 -15.24 15.63
C ASN A 129 19.13 -15.43 16.79
N ALA A 130 20.36 -15.88 16.51
CA ALA A 130 21.41 -15.96 17.53
C ALA A 130 21.85 -14.55 17.94
N PHE A 131 21.87 -14.27 19.24
CA PHE A 131 22.32 -13.00 19.82
C PHE A 131 23.61 -13.14 20.64
N GLY A 132 24.02 -14.37 20.93
CA GLY A 132 25.18 -14.67 21.74
C GLY A 132 25.67 -16.10 21.57
N THR A 133 26.77 -16.38 22.24
CA THR A 133 27.40 -17.70 22.30
C THR A 133 27.48 -18.12 23.75
N LEU A 134 27.11 -19.35 24.04
CA LEU A 134 27.31 -19.99 25.33
C LEU A 134 28.34 -21.12 25.16
N ILE A 135 29.42 -21.04 25.91
CA ILE A 135 30.50 -22.01 25.94
C ILE A 135 30.39 -22.78 27.25
N VAL A 136 30.09 -24.07 27.17
CA VAL A 136 30.08 -24.98 28.32
C VAL A 136 31.40 -25.73 28.35
N LEU A 137 32.25 -25.43 29.33
CA LEU A 137 33.55 -26.06 29.46
C LEU A 137 33.39 -27.44 30.09
N LEU A 138 33.84 -28.48 29.37
CA LEU A 138 33.78 -29.86 29.84
C LEU A 138 35.04 -30.22 30.64
N PRO A 139 34.95 -31.18 31.59
CA PRO A 139 36.12 -31.62 32.36
C PRO A 139 37.24 -32.10 31.43
N SER A 140 38.39 -31.43 31.50
CA SER A 140 39.52 -31.67 30.60
C SER A 140 40.82 -31.17 31.22
N PHE A 141 41.92 -31.89 31.05
CA PHE A 141 43.23 -31.46 31.55
C PHE A 141 43.97 -30.64 30.50
N HIS A 142 44.33 -29.39 30.82
CA HIS A 142 45.19 -28.55 30.00
C HIS A 142 45.89 -27.45 30.80
N THR A 143 46.98 -26.93 30.23
CA THR A 143 47.71 -25.73 30.65
C THR A 143 47.75 -24.74 29.47
N GLY A 144 47.80 -23.44 29.76
CA GLY A 144 47.60 -22.42 28.72
C GLY A 144 46.12 -22.20 28.40
N GLY A 145 45.80 -21.66 27.21
CA GLY A 145 44.41 -21.52 26.77
C GLY A 145 43.62 -20.40 27.47
N VAL A 146 44.28 -19.42 28.08
CA VAL A 146 43.59 -18.29 28.76
C VAL A 146 42.66 -17.59 27.79
N LEU A 147 41.38 -17.45 28.19
CA LEU A 147 40.36 -16.75 27.42
C LEU A 147 40.31 -15.27 27.78
N THR A 148 40.36 -14.43 26.75
CA THR A 148 40.14 -13.00 26.83
C THR A 148 38.91 -12.64 26.00
N PHE A 149 37.97 -11.95 26.61
CA PHE A 149 36.75 -11.51 25.96
C PHE A 149 36.82 -10.01 25.77
N ARG A 150 36.72 -9.54 24.54
CA ARG A 150 36.88 -8.14 24.17
C ARG A 150 35.64 -7.60 23.50
N ARG A 151 35.15 -6.46 23.97
CA ARG A 151 34.07 -5.70 23.35
C ARG A 151 34.43 -4.23 23.34
N GLN A 152 34.66 -3.69 22.14
CA GLN A 152 35.13 -2.31 21.95
C GLN A 152 36.47 -2.09 22.66
N THR A 153 36.55 -1.09 23.56
CA THR A 153 37.74 -0.74 24.34
C THR A 153 37.89 -1.56 25.63
N HIS A 154 36.91 -2.40 25.96
CA HIS A 154 36.94 -3.21 27.18
C HIS A 154 37.38 -4.64 26.86
N ALA A 155 38.28 -5.18 27.67
CA ALA A 155 38.70 -6.57 27.65
C ALA A 155 38.62 -7.16 29.07
N ILE A 156 38.15 -8.40 29.18
CA ILE A 156 38.14 -9.18 30.42
C ILE A 156 38.90 -10.47 30.13
N THR A 157 40.01 -10.66 30.83
CA THR A 157 40.80 -11.91 30.78
C THR A 157 40.43 -12.77 31.97
N LEU A 158 40.04 -14.02 31.72
CA LEU A 158 39.75 -14.96 32.79
C LEU A 158 41.06 -15.41 33.45
N PRO A 159 41.11 -15.55 34.78
CA PRO A 159 42.33 -15.89 35.50
C PRO A 159 42.87 -17.29 35.10
N HIS A 160 44.20 -17.40 35.08
CA HIS A 160 44.95 -18.56 34.57
C HIS A 160 44.79 -19.84 35.42
N ASP A 161 44.48 -19.71 36.72
CA ASP A 161 44.35 -20.83 37.68
C ASP A 161 43.07 -21.67 37.51
N ALA A 162 42.36 -21.54 36.39
CA ALA A 162 41.18 -22.33 36.06
C ALA A 162 41.49 -23.81 35.71
N ALA A 163 42.77 -24.21 35.71
CA ALA A 163 43.18 -25.60 35.51
C ALA A 163 42.71 -26.54 36.64
N GLU A 164 42.50 -26.02 37.86
CA GLU A 164 42.19 -26.83 39.04
C GLU A 164 40.72 -26.77 39.50
N ARG A 165 39.89 -25.86 38.97
CA ARG A 165 38.48 -25.73 39.39
C ARG A 165 37.54 -26.57 38.52
N PRO A 166 36.53 -27.24 39.10
CA PRO A 166 35.46 -27.88 38.34
C PRO A 166 34.79 -26.81 37.47
N ARG A 167 34.97 -26.93 36.16
CA ARG A 167 34.71 -25.86 35.19
C ARG A 167 33.23 -25.68 34.95
N GLY A 168 32.80 -24.43 34.76
CA GLY A 168 31.42 -24.06 34.49
C GLY A 168 31.20 -23.60 33.05
N PHE A 169 30.80 -22.34 32.85
CA PHE A 169 30.36 -21.83 31.56
C PHE A 169 30.75 -20.37 31.34
N ASP A 170 30.84 -19.98 30.06
CA ASP A 170 31.00 -18.60 29.62
C ASP A 170 29.92 -18.23 28.60
N GLY A 171 29.14 -17.21 28.91
CA GLY A 171 28.11 -16.67 28.03
C GLY A 171 28.49 -15.28 27.54
N VAL A 172 28.49 -15.05 26.23
CA VAL A 172 28.85 -13.76 25.64
C VAL A 172 27.89 -13.33 24.54
N PHE A 173 27.83 -12.03 24.27
CA PHE A 173 27.13 -11.53 23.07
C PHE A 173 27.89 -11.88 21.79
N ILE A 174 27.15 -11.98 20.68
CA ILE A 174 27.70 -12.33 19.36
C ILE A 174 28.72 -11.29 18.84
N ASN A 175 28.70 -10.07 19.39
CA ASN A 175 29.66 -9.01 19.07
C ASN A 175 30.87 -8.96 20.01
N THR A 176 31.00 -9.91 20.93
CA THR A 176 32.17 -10.05 21.79
C THR A 176 33.22 -10.87 21.05
N THR A 177 34.40 -10.31 20.91
CA THR A 177 35.58 -11.01 20.37
C THR A 177 36.10 -11.94 21.45
N ILE A 178 36.23 -13.22 21.15
CA ILE A 178 36.86 -14.22 22.01
C ILE A 178 38.30 -14.39 21.50
N GLU A 179 39.26 -14.19 22.39
CA GLU A 179 40.69 -14.39 22.22
C GLU A 179 41.14 -15.53 23.15
N SER A 180 42.08 -16.37 22.69
CA SER A 180 42.61 -17.49 23.46
C SER A 180 44.12 -17.48 23.32
N THR A 181 44.84 -17.53 24.43
CA THR A 181 46.27 -17.82 24.39
C THR A 181 46.51 -19.28 23.98
N PRO A 182 47.71 -19.64 23.51
CA PRO A 182 48.01 -21.01 23.14
C PRO A 182 47.82 -21.99 24.30
N VAL A 183 47.29 -23.18 24.00
CA VAL A 183 47.30 -24.31 24.94
C VAL A 183 48.68 -24.96 24.86
N THR A 184 49.41 -24.98 25.98
CA THR A 184 50.81 -25.45 26.04
C THR A 184 50.94 -26.93 26.35
N SER A 185 49.94 -27.51 27.02
CA SER A 185 49.85 -28.96 27.26
C SER A 185 48.40 -29.35 27.51
N GLY A 186 48.05 -30.58 27.17
CA GLY A 186 46.67 -31.09 27.29
C GLY A 186 45.72 -30.48 26.26
N ARG A 187 44.41 -30.55 26.54
CA ARG A 187 43.36 -30.10 25.61
C ARG A 187 42.18 -29.48 26.36
N ARG A 188 41.54 -28.49 25.74
CA ARG A 188 40.28 -27.91 26.22
C ARG A 188 39.12 -28.52 25.43
N LEU A 189 38.11 -28.95 26.17
CA LEU A 189 36.86 -29.45 25.61
C LEU A 189 35.73 -28.51 25.96
N ALA A 190 34.93 -28.14 24.95
CA ALA A 190 33.79 -27.25 25.15
C ALA A 190 32.63 -27.60 24.22
N LEU A 191 31.41 -27.58 24.77
CA LEU A 191 30.20 -27.52 23.94
C LEU A 191 29.86 -26.06 23.68
N VAL A 192 29.73 -25.70 22.41
CA VAL A 192 29.42 -24.33 21.98
C VAL A 192 27.97 -24.28 21.54
N PHE A 193 27.18 -23.40 22.16
CA PHE A 193 25.78 -23.18 21.88
C PHE A 193 25.54 -21.78 21.32
N ASP A 194 24.63 -21.67 20.36
CA ASP A 194 24.01 -20.42 19.96
C ASP A 194 22.92 -20.04 20.96
N LEU A 195 23.01 -18.83 21.51
CA LEU A 195 21.94 -18.23 22.31
C LEU A 195 20.95 -17.57 21.37
N THR A 196 19.73 -18.11 21.30
CA THR A 196 18.71 -17.72 20.33
C THR A 196 17.48 -17.16 21.03
N GLY A 197 16.79 -16.23 20.37
CA GLY A 197 15.44 -15.86 20.79
C GLY A 197 14.41 -16.83 20.25
N VAL A 198 13.59 -17.42 21.14
CA VAL A 198 12.42 -18.19 20.71
C VAL A 198 11.36 -17.17 20.30
N HIS A 199 11.05 -17.10 19.00
CA HIS A 199 9.94 -16.25 18.54
C HIS A 199 8.62 -16.79 19.09
N GLU A 200 8.16 -16.25 20.21
CA GLU A 200 6.74 -16.31 20.54
C GLU A 200 6.00 -15.34 19.60
N THR A 201 4.89 -15.82 19.06
CA THR A 201 4.10 -15.20 18.00
C THR A 201 3.64 -13.76 18.34
N GLU A 202 3.88 -12.86 17.39
CA GLU A 202 3.20 -11.59 17.04
C GLU A 202 2.87 -10.50 18.09
N ARG A 203 2.86 -10.74 19.40
CA ARG A 203 2.46 -9.71 20.39
C ARG A 203 3.62 -9.19 21.23
N GLY A 204 4.51 -8.43 20.60
CA GLY A 204 5.41 -7.50 21.28
C GLY A 204 6.81 -7.43 20.69
N PRO A 205 7.54 -6.30 20.85
CA PRO A 205 8.94 -6.20 20.46
C PRO A 205 9.77 -7.18 21.29
N SER A 206 10.51 -8.07 20.61
CA SER A 206 11.49 -8.94 21.28
C SER A 206 12.47 -8.07 22.08
N ARG A 207 12.57 -8.33 23.38
CA ARG A 207 13.47 -7.61 24.30
C ARG A 207 14.90 -8.14 24.27
N LEU A 208 15.20 -9.07 23.37
CA LEU A 208 16.54 -9.61 23.22
C LEU A 208 17.44 -8.59 22.53
N PRO A 209 18.70 -8.45 22.97
CA PRO A 209 19.68 -7.64 22.26
C PRO A 209 19.86 -8.23 20.87
N LEU A 210 19.27 -7.59 19.86
CA LEU A 210 19.25 -8.15 18.52
C LEU A 210 20.68 -8.18 17.95
N ASN A 211 20.98 -9.25 17.21
CA ASN A 211 22.18 -9.32 16.40
C ASN A 211 22.25 -8.08 15.50
N ARG A 212 23.32 -7.28 15.64
CA ARG A 212 23.51 -6.07 14.81
C ARG A 212 23.43 -6.40 13.32
N THR A 213 23.94 -7.55 12.92
CA THR A 213 23.90 -8.05 11.54
C THR A 213 22.48 -8.38 11.11
N GLY A 214 21.69 -9.04 11.96
CA GLY A 214 20.28 -9.37 11.67
C GLY A 214 19.39 -8.13 11.57
N LEU A 215 19.57 -7.16 12.48
CA LEU A 215 18.89 -5.87 12.40
C LEU A 215 19.31 -5.06 11.18
N ALA A 216 20.61 -4.97 10.92
CA ALA A 216 21.13 -4.29 9.74
C ALA A 216 20.54 -4.91 8.47
N ALA A 217 20.52 -6.24 8.34
CA ALA A 217 19.90 -6.96 7.23
C ALA A 217 18.39 -6.68 7.11
N LYS A 218 17.66 -6.67 8.23
CA LYS A 218 16.23 -6.31 8.25
C LYS A 218 16.01 -4.87 7.78
N LEU A 219 16.85 -3.94 8.22
CA LEU A 219 16.78 -2.55 7.77
C LEU A 219 17.20 -2.39 6.31
N THR A 220 18.15 -3.17 5.82
CA THR A 220 18.51 -3.27 4.40
C THR A 220 17.31 -3.69 3.56
N LEU A 221 16.58 -4.73 3.99
CA LEU A 221 15.38 -5.20 3.31
C LEU A 221 14.25 -4.14 3.33
N LEU A 222 14.06 -3.45 4.46
CA LEU A 222 13.07 -2.38 4.56
C LEU A 222 13.45 -1.15 3.72
N ALA A 223 14.73 -0.79 3.68
CA ALA A 223 15.27 0.30 2.85
C ALA A 223 15.19 -0.02 1.35
N ALA A 224 15.27 -1.29 0.99
CA ALA A 224 15.12 -1.79 -0.37
C ALA A 224 13.67 -1.75 -0.87
N GLN A 225 12.69 -1.40 -0.02
CA GLN A 225 11.33 -1.13 -0.49
C GLN A 225 11.34 0.06 -1.47
N PRO A 226 10.70 -0.07 -2.64
CA PRO A 226 10.88 0.89 -3.72
C PRO A 226 10.20 2.24 -3.47
N LEU A 227 9.03 2.28 -2.80
CA LEU A 227 8.29 3.51 -2.52
C LEU A 227 7.74 3.52 -1.08
N PRO A 228 8.60 3.68 -0.05
CA PRO A 228 8.15 3.84 1.31
C PRO A 228 7.43 5.18 1.46
N GLN A 229 6.32 5.18 2.23
CA GLN A 229 5.57 6.41 2.55
C GLN A 229 6.46 7.46 3.23
N CYS A 230 7.36 7.01 4.12
CA CYS A 230 8.29 7.88 4.83
C CYS A 230 9.72 7.65 4.32
N GLN A 231 10.27 8.64 3.60
CA GLN A 231 11.64 8.55 3.05
C GLN A 231 12.70 9.12 4.00
N ARG A 232 12.31 10.04 4.88
CA ARG A 232 13.20 10.82 5.75
C ARG A 232 12.62 10.77 7.15
N ILE A 233 13.34 10.14 8.06
CA ILE A 233 12.85 9.88 9.40
C ILE A 233 13.77 10.61 10.38
N ALA A 234 13.18 11.36 11.29
CA ALA A 234 13.89 12.10 12.32
C ALA A 234 13.71 11.44 13.69
N CYS A 235 14.74 11.49 14.52
CA CYS A 235 14.67 11.12 15.93
C CYS A 235 15.04 12.35 16.77
N SER A 236 14.14 12.80 17.64
CA SER A 236 14.37 13.99 18.47
C SER A 236 15.60 13.84 19.38
N LEU A 237 16.40 14.91 19.48
CA LEU A 237 17.60 15.00 20.32
C LEU A 237 17.47 16.18 21.31
N THR A 238 16.39 16.25 22.08
CA THR A 238 16.11 17.32 23.08
C THR A 238 17.23 17.62 24.07
N TYR A 239 18.15 16.67 24.27
CA TYR A 239 19.28 16.79 25.20
C TYR A 239 20.52 17.44 24.58
N LEU A 240 20.58 17.61 23.26
CA LEU A 240 21.65 18.33 22.59
C LEU A 240 21.25 19.80 22.43
N ARG A 241 22.13 20.69 22.90
CA ARG A 241 22.04 22.13 22.71
C ARG A 241 23.37 22.60 22.09
N PRO A 242 23.49 22.62 20.76
CA PRO A 242 24.69 23.14 20.13
C PRO A 242 24.76 24.65 20.28
N ALA A 243 25.97 25.19 20.37
CA ALA A 243 26.16 26.63 20.18
C ALA A 243 25.90 26.99 18.71
N PRO A 244 25.54 28.25 18.38
CA PRO A 244 25.29 28.67 16.99
C PRO A 244 26.45 28.40 16.01
N GLY A 245 27.69 28.22 16.52
CA GLY A 245 28.88 27.92 15.73
C GLY A 245 29.27 26.44 15.63
N ASP A 246 28.55 25.51 16.28
CA ASP A 246 28.91 24.07 16.27
C ASP A 246 28.73 23.42 14.88
N PHE A 247 27.95 24.04 13.98
CA PHE A 247 27.77 23.55 12.62
C PHE A 247 28.69 24.27 11.64
N GLY A 248 29.51 23.52 10.90
CA GLY A 248 30.21 24.02 9.71
C GLY A 248 31.70 24.32 9.87
N HIS A 249 32.36 23.95 10.97
CA HIS A 249 33.82 23.98 11.06
C HIS A 249 34.42 22.69 10.49
N PRO A 250 35.09 22.70 9.31
CA PRO A 250 35.65 21.50 8.68
C PRO A 250 36.86 20.89 9.42
N HIS A 251 37.30 21.49 10.53
CA HIS A 251 38.45 21.04 11.33
C HIS A 251 38.09 20.63 12.77
N ALA A 252 36.79 20.55 13.10
CA ALA A 252 36.32 20.17 14.43
C ALA A 252 36.21 18.64 14.58
N ASP A 253 37.20 17.88 14.12
CA ASP A 253 37.17 16.40 14.21
C ASP A 253 37.06 15.90 15.67
N GLU A 254 37.57 16.67 16.64
CA GLU A 254 37.43 16.32 18.06
C GLU A 254 36.03 16.62 18.64
N ASP A 255 35.23 17.47 17.98
CA ASP A 255 33.95 17.99 18.50
C ASP A 255 32.73 17.52 17.69
N SER A 256 32.83 16.40 16.97
CA SER A 256 31.69 15.84 16.22
C SER A 256 30.45 15.67 17.12
N LEU A 257 29.29 16.16 16.65
CA LEU A 257 28.03 16.00 17.38
C LEU A 257 27.63 14.53 17.56
N PHE A 258 28.15 13.62 16.73
CA PHE A 258 27.97 12.18 16.89
C PHE A 258 28.65 11.63 18.16
N LEU A 259 29.76 12.23 18.59
CA LEU A 259 30.43 11.89 19.85
C LEU A 259 29.63 12.35 21.08
N ARG A 260 28.74 13.34 20.92
CA ARG A 260 27.85 13.85 21.99
C ARG A 260 26.53 13.06 22.10
N LEU A 261 26.24 12.14 21.17
CA LEU A 261 25.02 11.33 21.20
C LEU A 261 24.95 10.42 22.43
N ARG A 262 23.79 10.39 23.09
CA ARG A 262 23.49 9.40 24.14
C ARG A 262 23.59 7.97 23.59
N PRO A 263 23.92 6.96 24.44
CA PRO A 263 24.14 5.58 24.00
C PRO A 263 23.04 4.99 23.10
N ARG A 264 21.76 5.28 23.38
CA ARG A 264 20.62 4.79 22.57
C ARG A 264 20.62 5.32 21.13
N HIS A 265 20.94 6.60 20.93
CA HIS A 265 20.97 7.20 19.59
C HIS A 265 22.24 6.79 18.85
N ARG A 266 23.38 6.69 19.56
CA ARG A 266 24.61 6.13 18.99
C ARG A 266 24.41 4.68 18.53
N TYR A 267 23.65 3.89 19.28
CA TYR A 267 23.29 2.52 18.87
C TYR A 267 22.44 2.50 17.60
N LEU A 268 21.42 3.37 17.50
CA LEU A 268 20.64 3.52 16.27
C LEU A 268 21.53 3.91 15.09
N VAL A 269 22.42 4.90 15.25
CA VAL A 269 23.41 5.30 14.23
C VAL A 269 24.27 4.10 13.80
N ASN A 270 24.86 3.38 14.76
CA ASN A 270 25.74 2.25 14.47
C ASN A 270 25.04 1.13 13.68
N ILE A 271 23.78 0.80 14.00
CA ILE A 271 23.03 -0.22 13.25
C ILE A 271 22.78 0.25 11.81
N ARG A 272 22.45 1.54 11.64
CA ARG A 272 22.19 2.12 10.32
C ARG A 272 23.46 2.16 9.47
N LEU A 273 24.59 2.55 10.05
CA LEU A 273 25.89 2.49 9.39
C LEU A 273 26.25 1.05 9.02
N ALA A 274 26.02 0.08 9.92
CA ALA A 274 26.27 -1.33 9.65
C ALA A 274 25.43 -1.88 8.49
N SER A 275 24.24 -1.33 8.23
CA SER A 275 23.43 -1.70 7.06
C SER A 275 23.96 -1.15 5.74
N ALA A 276 24.84 -0.15 5.77
CA ALA A 276 25.42 0.57 4.63
C ALA A 276 24.42 1.21 3.63
N VAL A 277 23.11 1.11 3.89
CA VAL A 277 22.04 1.61 3.00
C VAL A 277 21.39 2.90 3.47
N PHE A 278 21.83 3.49 4.59
CA PHE A 278 21.33 4.77 5.10
C PHE A 278 22.40 5.85 5.07
N ASP A 279 21.96 7.06 4.79
CA ASP A 279 22.67 8.28 5.16
C ASP A 279 22.10 8.81 6.47
N ILE A 280 22.96 9.49 7.24
CA ILE A 280 22.64 9.94 8.59
C ILE A 280 23.26 11.32 8.79
N ALA A 281 22.47 12.23 9.33
CA ALA A 281 22.91 13.56 9.74
C ALA A 281 22.35 13.92 11.12
N VAL A 282 23.15 14.59 11.94
CA VAL A 282 22.63 15.38 13.06
C VAL A 282 22.18 16.71 12.48
N VAL A 283 20.93 17.07 12.64
CA VAL A 283 20.32 18.27 12.04
C VAL A 283 19.78 19.21 13.10
N ARG A 284 19.83 20.49 12.80
CA ARG A 284 19.08 21.55 13.49
C ARG A 284 17.93 21.97 12.60
N PHE A 285 16.70 21.88 13.08
CA PHE A 285 15.51 22.33 12.36
C PHE A 285 15.26 23.82 12.63
N SER A 286 14.82 24.55 11.60
CA SER A 286 14.12 25.82 11.70
C SER A 286 12.63 25.55 11.56
N THR A 287 11.88 26.03 12.54
CA THR A 287 10.43 25.88 12.59
C THR A 287 9.76 27.10 11.97
N ARG A 288 8.91 26.89 10.97
CA ARG A 288 8.05 27.91 10.36
C ARG A 288 6.60 27.66 10.78
N LEU A 289 5.99 28.68 11.36
CA LEU A 289 4.55 28.69 11.62
C LEU A 289 3.82 29.11 10.34
N LEU A 290 3.22 28.15 9.65
CA LEU A 290 2.37 28.43 8.51
C LEU A 290 0.93 28.64 9.01
N THR A 291 0.42 29.86 8.86
CA THR A 291 -1.00 30.14 9.06
C THR A 291 -1.75 29.75 7.78
N THR A 292 -2.48 28.63 7.82
CA THR A 292 -3.34 28.25 6.70
C THR A 292 -4.52 29.22 6.67
N ARG A 293 -4.47 30.21 5.77
CA ARG A 293 -5.53 31.21 5.58
C ARG A 293 -6.74 30.60 4.84
N ASN A 294 -7.28 29.51 5.34
CA ASN A 294 -8.58 29.00 4.93
C ASN A 294 -9.59 29.65 5.88
N GLY A 295 -10.48 30.51 5.37
CA GLY A 295 -11.37 31.38 6.17
C GLY A 295 -12.39 30.70 7.10
N SER A 296 -12.16 29.46 7.54
CA SER A 296 -12.80 28.85 8.70
C SER A 296 -12.10 29.33 9.98
N SER A 297 -12.88 29.71 10.99
CA SER A 297 -12.40 30.28 12.27
C SER A 297 -11.50 29.38 13.14
N ASN A 298 -11.09 28.20 12.65
CA ASN A 298 -10.12 27.33 13.31
C ASN A 298 -8.80 27.42 12.54
N ASP A 299 -8.01 28.44 12.84
CA ASP A 299 -6.64 28.58 12.31
C ASP A 299 -5.77 27.44 12.87
N GLU A 300 -5.74 26.32 12.15
CA GLU A 300 -4.84 25.21 12.46
C GLU A 300 -3.41 25.66 12.12
N ARG A 301 -2.59 25.83 13.16
CA ARG A 301 -1.19 26.22 13.01
C ARG A 301 -0.41 25.00 12.53
N VAL A 302 -0.10 24.96 11.24
CA VAL A 302 0.79 23.94 10.69
C VAL A 302 2.23 24.35 10.99
N ILE A 303 2.91 23.52 11.77
CA ILE A 303 4.33 23.68 12.09
C ILE A 303 5.14 22.94 11.04
N ASP A 304 5.88 23.68 10.20
CA ASP A 304 6.78 23.10 9.20
C ASP A 304 8.23 23.18 9.68
N ASN A 305 8.94 22.05 9.64
CA ASN A 305 10.29 21.92 10.19
C ASN A 305 11.27 21.61 9.07
N HIS A 306 12.16 22.56 8.77
CA HIS A 306 13.15 22.45 7.71
C HIS A 306 14.56 22.42 8.28
N VAL A 307 15.44 21.58 7.75
CA VAL A 307 16.84 21.55 8.17
C VAL A 307 17.46 22.94 7.96
N ALA A 308 17.93 23.58 9.02
CA ALA A 308 18.63 24.86 8.99
C ALA A 308 20.15 24.68 8.96
N ALA A 309 20.65 23.67 9.67
CA ALA A 309 22.07 23.31 9.71
C ALA A 309 22.19 21.80 9.95
N PHE A 310 23.32 21.20 9.58
CA PHE A 310 23.53 19.76 9.74
C PHE A 310 25.01 19.37 9.83
N GLU A 311 25.27 18.19 10.39
CA GLU A 311 26.54 17.46 10.33
C GLU A 311 26.25 16.04 9.81
N VAL A 312 26.81 15.68 8.65
CA VAL A 312 26.66 14.33 8.07
C VAL A 312 27.69 13.39 8.69
N HIS A 313 27.31 12.16 8.97
CA HIS A 313 28.26 11.15 9.42
C HIS A 313 29.29 10.82 8.32
N SER A 314 30.58 10.89 8.64
CA SER A 314 31.68 10.71 7.68
C SER A 314 31.59 9.39 6.88
N SER A 315 31.21 8.28 7.52
CA SER A 315 31.04 6.97 6.88
C SER A 315 29.86 6.84 5.88
N CYS A 316 29.01 7.87 5.72
CA CYS A 316 27.87 7.77 4.80
C CYS A 316 28.25 8.04 3.34
N ASP A 317 29.38 8.71 3.07
CA ASP A 317 29.80 9.15 1.74
C ASP A 317 28.67 9.90 1.02
N VAL A 318 28.14 10.94 1.66
CA VAL A 318 27.07 11.77 1.07
C VAL A 318 27.69 12.72 0.05
N PRO A 319 27.26 12.70 -1.23
CA PRO A 319 27.81 13.61 -2.22
C PRO A 319 27.50 15.06 -1.88
N ASP A 320 28.42 15.97 -2.23
CA ASP A 320 28.28 17.40 -1.98
C ASP A 320 26.94 17.95 -2.46
N LEU A 321 26.50 17.58 -3.66
CA LEU A 321 25.21 18.03 -4.19
C LEU A 321 24.03 17.67 -3.27
N VAL A 322 24.05 16.49 -2.64
CA VAL A 322 23.01 16.07 -1.68
C VAL A 322 23.14 16.86 -0.39
N ALA A 323 24.37 17.02 0.14
CA ALA A 323 24.61 17.78 1.36
C ALA A 323 24.18 19.25 1.22
N HIS A 324 24.55 19.92 0.12
CA HIS A 324 24.16 21.30 -0.17
C HIS A 324 22.64 21.46 -0.25
N GLN A 325 21.93 20.44 -0.76
CA GLN A 325 20.48 20.44 -0.85
C GLN A 325 19.79 19.94 0.42
N LEU A 326 20.52 19.58 1.49
CA LEU A 326 19.89 19.11 2.72
C LEU A 326 19.27 20.24 3.55
N VAL A 327 19.89 21.43 3.59
CA VAL A 327 19.27 22.64 4.18
C VAL A 327 17.93 22.86 3.50
N GLY A 328 16.85 23.20 4.22
CA GLY A 328 15.50 23.41 3.67
C GLY A 328 14.64 22.16 3.61
N VAL A 329 15.21 20.96 3.73
CA VAL A 329 14.45 19.70 3.66
C VAL A 329 13.72 19.42 4.96
N ALA A 330 12.47 18.97 4.89
CA ALA A 330 11.70 18.52 6.04
C ALA A 330 11.77 17.01 6.29
N ALA A 331 11.57 16.58 7.54
CA ALA A 331 11.37 15.16 7.86
C ALA A 331 9.94 14.72 7.50
N HIS A 332 9.78 13.47 7.06
CA HIS A 332 8.47 12.89 6.79
C HIS A 332 7.82 12.27 8.02
N ALA A 333 8.62 11.86 9.01
CA ALA A 333 8.15 11.24 10.24
C ALA A 333 9.16 11.49 11.37
N PHE A 334 8.67 11.52 12.61
CA PHE A 334 9.50 11.55 13.82
C PHE A 334 9.31 10.27 14.64
N LEU A 335 10.39 9.70 15.17
CA LEU A 335 10.33 8.53 16.04
C LEU A 335 9.79 8.90 17.42
N GLY A 336 8.88 8.08 17.96
CA GLY A 336 8.37 8.22 19.34
C GLY A 336 7.27 9.25 19.52
N ASP A 337 6.60 9.66 18.44
CA ASP A 337 5.39 10.47 18.49
C ASP A 337 4.18 9.51 18.44
N PRO A 338 3.48 9.29 19.57
CA PRO A 338 2.40 8.31 19.66
C PRO A 338 1.15 8.72 18.88
N ASP A 339 1.03 9.99 18.48
CA ASP A 339 -0.16 10.57 17.85
C ASP A 339 -0.03 10.75 16.32
N HIS A 340 0.88 10.01 15.66
CA HIS A 340 1.03 10.05 14.20
C HIS A 340 -0.22 9.55 13.47
N ASP A 341 -1.17 10.44 13.24
CA ASP A 341 -2.01 10.36 12.05
C ASP A 341 -1.08 10.64 10.85
N GLU A 342 -0.85 9.64 9.99
CA GLU A 342 0.23 9.61 8.97
C GLU A 342 0.24 10.78 7.97
N LEU A 343 -0.82 11.60 8.01
CA LEU A 343 -1.08 12.71 7.10
C LEU A 343 -0.94 14.08 7.77
N ALA A 344 -0.80 14.15 9.10
CA ALA A 344 -0.64 15.41 9.81
C ALA A 344 0.84 15.86 9.82
N PRO A 345 1.13 17.15 9.56
CA PRO A 345 2.48 17.69 9.71
C PRO A 345 2.94 17.57 11.16
N VAL A 346 4.01 16.80 11.36
CA VAL A 346 4.56 16.53 12.68
C VAL A 346 5.19 17.80 13.23
N SER A 347 4.65 18.29 14.35
CA SER A 347 5.29 19.33 15.14
C SER A 347 6.57 18.75 15.73
N ALA A 348 7.74 19.11 15.19
CA ALA A 348 9.01 18.65 15.72
C ALA A 348 9.11 19.02 17.20
N PRO A 349 9.26 18.04 18.10
CA PRO A 349 9.32 18.33 19.54
C PRO A 349 10.66 18.95 19.97
N SER A 350 11.61 19.16 19.04
CA SER A 350 12.96 19.64 19.35
C SER A 350 13.64 20.35 18.18
N GLU A 351 14.42 21.39 18.49
CA GLU A 351 15.31 22.08 17.55
C GLU A 351 16.36 21.13 16.93
N MET A 352 16.80 20.10 17.67
CA MET A 352 17.83 19.16 17.25
C MET A 352 17.29 17.76 17.01
N ALA A 353 17.69 17.11 15.93
CA ALA A 353 17.28 15.75 15.61
C ALA A 353 18.39 14.94 14.92
N LEU A 354 18.28 13.63 14.98
CA LEU A 354 19.00 12.71 14.11
C LEU A 354 18.11 12.44 12.90
N LEU A 355 18.49 12.95 11.73
CA LEU A 355 17.79 12.70 10.47
C LEU A 355 18.49 11.59 9.70
N PHE A 356 17.73 10.63 9.21
CA PHE A 356 18.29 9.56 8.37
C PHE A 356 17.33 9.17 7.25
N TRP A 357 17.90 8.72 6.13
CA TRP A 357 17.16 8.32 4.94
C TRP A 357 17.92 7.21 4.20
N PRO A 358 17.20 6.28 3.55
CA PRO A 358 17.84 5.33 2.65
C PRO A 358 18.59 6.05 1.52
N LYS A 359 19.80 5.58 1.16
CA LYS A 359 20.67 6.21 0.15
C LYS A 359 19.94 6.47 -1.17
N ARG A 360 19.06 5.58 -1.62
CA ARG A 360 18.24 5.79 -2.84
C ARG A 360 17.39 7.06 -2.82
N PHE A 361 16.99 7.56 -1.66
CA PHE A 361 16.21 8.80 -1.52
C PHE A 361 17.07 10.07 -1.46
N ARG A 362 18.37 9.98 -1.76
CA ARG A 362 19.22 11.14 -2.08
C ARG A 362 18.62 12.01 -3.19
N ALA A 363 17.97 11.38 -4.19
CA ALA A 363 17.21 12.09 -5.22
C ALA A 363 16.16 13.01 -4.59
N GLY A 364 15.42 12.49 -3.61
CA GLY A 364 14.42 13.20 -2.79
C GLY A 364 14.93 14.50 -2.16
N ILE A 365 16.19 14.51 -1.71
CA ILE A 365 16.84 15.68 -1.09
C ILE A 365 17.27 16.70 -2.14
N VAL A 366 17.83 16.22 -3.25
CA VAL A 366 18.31 17.07 -4.36
C VAL A 366 17.14 17.77 -5.08
N GLY A 367 15.94 17.21 -5.01
CA GLY A 367 14.73 17.74 -5.64
C GLY A 367 14.45 17.11 -7.01
N MET A 368 13.22 17.27 -7.48
CA MET A 368 12.72 16.55 -8.65
C MET A 368 13.43 16.96 -9.94
N LYS A 369 13.55 18.27 -10.21
CA LYS A 369 14.13 18.78 -11.46
C LYS A 369 15.61 18.37 -11.62
N PRO A 370 16.51 18.58 -10.64
CA PRO A 370 17.91 18.18 -10.82
C PRO A 370 18.05 16.65 -10.85
N SER A 371 17.23 15.90 -10.08
CA SER A 371 17.23 14.43 -10.14
C SER A 371 16.81 13.89 -11.50
N LEU A 372 15.75 14.42 -12.11
CA LEU A 372 15.33 14.04 -13.46
C LEU A 372 16.37 14.42 -14.52
N ALA A 373 17.04 15.56 -14.39
CA ALA A 373 18.11 15.96 -15.30
C ALA A 373 19.32 15.02 -15.20
N LEU A 374 19.77 14.69 -13.97
CA LEU A 374 20.82 13.71 -13.72
C LEU A 374 20.44 12.33 -14.25
N LEU A 375 19.18 11.93 -14.06
CA LEU A 375 18.68 10.65 -14.50
C LEU A 375 18.63 10.53 -16.02
N ARG A 376 18.10 11.56 -16.71
CA ARG A 376 18.13 11.65 -18.19
C ARG A 376 19.55 11.55 -18.71
N HIS A 377 20.46 12.32 -18.12
CA HIS A 377 21.87 12.29 -18.49
C HIS A 377 22.50 10.89 -18.27
N ALA A 378 22.21 10.25 -17.13
CA ALA A 378 22.75 8.92 -16.81
C ALA A 378 22.25 7.83 -17.75
N VAL A 379 20.96 7.86 -18.13
CA VAL A 379 20.36 6.89 -19.06
C VAL A 379 20.86 7.10 -20.50
N LEU A 380 20.92 8.36 -20.96
CA LEU A 380 21.32 8.66 -22.33
C LEU A 380 22.83 8.50 -22.57
N ASN A 381 23.66 8.97 -21.64
CA ASN A 381 25.11 9.03 -21.87
C ASN A 381 25.86 7.77 -21.43
N ARG A 382 25.21 6.83 -20.72
CA ARG A 382 25.74 5.53 -20.20
C ARG A 382 27.09 5.58 -19.45
N ARG A 383 27.67 6.77 -19.23
CA ARG A 383 29.05 6.98 -18.78
C ARG A 383 29.18 7.72 -17.45
N THR A 384 28.09 8.19 -16.84
CA THR A 384 28.19 8.83 -15.53
C THR A 384 28.47 7.80 -14.45
N ALA A 385 29.67 7.89 -13.86
CA ALA A 385 29.99 7.14 -12.66
C ALA A 385 29.05 7.60 -11.52
N ARG A 386 28.23 6.66 -11.00
CA ARG A 386 27.48 6.75 -9.74
C ARG A 386 26.77 8.09 -9.48
N PRO A 387 25.70 8.43 -10.20
CA PRO A 387 24.96 9.66 -9.96
C PRO A 387 24.43 9.68 -8.51
N LEU A 388 24.66 10.78 -7.80
CA LEU A 388 24.36 10.93 -6.37
C LEU A 388 25.01 9.85 -5.47
N GLY A 389 26.14 9.27 -5.90
CA GLY A 389 26.83 8.21 -5.16
C GLY A 389 26.01 6.91 -5.04
N LEU A 390 24.99 6.73 -5.89
CA LEU A 390 24.17 5.52 -5.94
C LEU A 390 24.89 4.41 -6.69
N THR A 391 24.63 3.16 -6.30
CA THR A 391 25.27 1.97 -6.87
C THR A 391 24.86 1.68 -8.32
N SER A 392 23.69 2.17 -8.75
CA SER A 392 23.19 1.98 -10.11
C SER A 392 22.23 3.10 -10.55
N VAL A 393 22.02 3.21 -11.86
CA VAL A 393 20.98 4.08 -12.45
C VAL A 393 19.58 3.62 -12.01
N ARG A 394 19.37 2.32 -11.83
CA ARG A 394 18.11 1.75 -11.31
C ARG A 394 17.74 2.32 -9.94
N GLU A 395 18.71 2.45 -9.03
CA GLU A 395 18.49 3.08 -7.71
C GLU A 395 18.13 4.57 -7.84
N LEU A 396 18.73 5.30 -8.79
CA LEU A 396 18.38 6.69 -9.06
C LEU A 396 16.95 6.82 -9.59
N VAL A 397 16.53 5.92 -10.47
CA VAL A 397 15.15 5.88 -11.00
C VAL A 397 14.17 5.67 -9.86
N LEU A 398 14.37 4.64 -9.02
CA LEU A 398 13.50 4.36 -7.87
C LEU A 398 13.44 5.54 -6.89
N GLY A 399 14.59 6.16 -6.59
CA GLY A 399 14.66 7.37 -5.78
C GLY A 399 13.87 8.54 -6.37
N THR A 400 13.92 8.71 -7.69
CA THR A 400 13.19 9.77 -8.41
C THR A 400 11.69 9.46 -8.53
N MET A 401 11.31 8.19 -8.65
CA MET A 401 9.90 7.76 -8.64
C MET A 401 9.19 8.14 -7.34
N ALA A 402 9.92 8.18 -6.23
CA ALA A 402 9.40 8.51 -4.93
C ALA A 402 8.77 9.91 -4.86
N PHE A 403 9.21 10.86 -5.70
CA PHE A 403 8.56 12.18 -5.83
C PHE A 403 7.12 12.06 -6.32
N PHE A 404 6.92 11.28 -7.38
CA PHE A 404 5.61 11.09 -8.00
C PHE A 404 4.62 10.40 -7.04
N HIS A 405 5.14 9.47 -6.22
CA HIS A 405 4.35 8.84 -5.19
C HIS A 405 4.02 9.79 -4.02
N SER A 406 5.00 10.52 -3.50
CA SER A 406 4.80 11.46 -2.37
C SER A 406 3.85 12.60 -2.72
N VAL A 407 3.89 13.10 -3.96
CA VAL A 407 2.95 14.12 -4.46
C VAL A 407 1.49 13.66 -4.37
N ALA A 408 1.24 12.35 -4.44
CA ALA A 408 -0.09 11.78 -4.27
C ALA A 408 -0.56 11.74 -2.81
N SER A 409 0.39 11.68 -1.87
CA SER A 409 0.16 11.28 -0.48
C SER A 409 0.32 12.42 0.52
N LEU A 410 1.08 13.47 0.19
CA LEU A 410 1.40 14.56 1.12
C LEU A 410 0.94 15.90 0.52
N ASP A 411 0.07 16.61 1.25
CA ASP A 411 -0.30 18.01 0.94
C ASP A 411 0.84 19.00 1.25
N LEU A 412 1.94 18.51 1.85
CA LEU A 412 3.13 19.28 2.18
C LEU A 412 4.00 19.46 0.93
N CYS A 413 3.65 20.46 0.14
CA CYS A 413 4.44 20.85 -1.02
C CYS A 413 5.66 21.69 -0.59
N ASP A 414 6.81 21.04 -0.43
CA ASP A 414 8.11 21.72 -0.38
C ASP A 414 8.33 22.47 -1.70
N GLU A 415 8.65 23.77 -1.65
CA GLU A 415 8.90 24.63 -2.82
C GLU A 415 9.92 24.04 -3.81
N ARG A 416 10.78 23.14 -3.31
CA ARG A 416 11.83 22.45 -4.08
C ARG A 416 11.37 21.36 -5.00
N THR A 417 10.18 20.82 -4.77
CA THR A 417 9.55 19.90 -5.73
C THR A 417 9.37 20.58 -7.09
N GLY A 418 9.36 21.91 -7.14
CA GLY A 418 9.08 22.68 -8.34
C GLY A 418 7.65 22.46 -8.81
N ASN A 419 7.17 23.31 -9.72
CA ASN A 419 5.89 23.04 -10.37
C ASN A 419 6.04 21.78 -11.22
N ALA A 420 5.49 20.65 -10.77
CA ALA A 420 5.44 19.41 -11.54
C ALA A 420 4.68 19.52 -12.86
N ARG A 421 4.07 20.69 -13.12
CA ARG A 421 3.44 21.11 -14.37
C ARG A 421 4.42 21.24 -15.54
N ASP A 422 5.73 21.18 -15.29
CA ASP A 422 6.75 21.39 -16.32
C ASP A 422 7.05 20.13 -17.15
N GLY A 423 6.06 19.27 -17.43
CA GLY A 423 6.26 18.05 -18.24
C GLY A 423 7.10 16.97 -17.54
N SER A 424 7.21 17.01 -16.21
CA SER A 424 8.10 16.10 -15.45
C SER A 424 7.66 14.64 -15.53
N ALA A 425 6.35 14.36 -15.60
CA ALA A 425 5.86 12.99 -15.79
C ALA A 425 6.15 12.47 -17.20
N ALA A 426 5.93 13.28 -18.24
CA ALA A 426 6.29 12.92 -19.61
C ALA A 426 7.80 12.64 -19.72
N ALA A 427 8.62 13.51 -19.10
CA ALA A 427 10.05 13.33 -19.00
C ALA A 427 10.47 12.02 -18.34
N MET A 428 9.77 11.62 -17.28
CA MET A 428 9.99 10.33 -16.63
C MET A 428 9.60 9.17 -17.54
N GLY A 429 8.51 9.29 -18.30
CA GLY A 429 8.12 8.31 -19.33
C GLY A 429 9.22 8.07 -20.36
N ASP A 430 9.82 9.13 -20.89
CA ASP A 430 10.93 9.03 -21.85
C ASP A 430 12.14 8.31 -21.25
N VAL A 431 12.48 8.63 -20.00
CA VAL A 431 13.57 7.98 -19.26
C VAL A 431 13.29 6.49 -19.06
N LEU A 432 12.07 6.13 -18.65
CA LEU A 432 11.68 4.73 -18.45
C LEU A 432 11.77 3.94 -19.76
N CYS A 433 11.32 4.53 -20.87
CA CYS A 433 11.44 3.94 -22.20
C CYS A 433 12.91 3.77 -22.61
N ALA A 434 13.75 4.78 -22.38
CA ALA A 434 15.17 4.74 -22.71
C ALA A 434 15.97 3.75 -21.83
N LEU A 435 15.56 3.56 -20.58
CA LEU A 435 16.13 2.54 -19.67
C LEU A 435 15.82 1.12 -20.15
N ASN A 436 14.70 0.94 -20.87
CA ASN A 436 14.21 -0.33 -21.37
C ASN A 436 14.02 -1.40 -20.27
N ASP A 437 13.66 -0.98 -19.06
CA ASP A 437 13.33 -1.86 -17.93
C ASP A 437 11.81 -1.88 -17.72
N LYS A 438 11.17 -2.93 -18.26
CA LYS A 438 9.72 -3.10 -18.22
C LYS A 438 9.16 -3.21 -16.79
N GLU A 439 9.94 -3.76 -15.85
CA GLU A 439 9.47 -3.97 -14.48
C GLU A 439 9.39 -2.63 -13.74
N ILE A 440 10.40 -1.78 -13.92
CA ILE A 440 10.40 -0.43 -13.35
C ILE A 440 9.32 0.43 -13.99
N ALA A 441 9.12 0.34 -15.32
CA ALA A 441 8.06 1.07 -16.00
C ALA A 441 6.67 0.63 -15.51
N ALA A 442 6.42 -0.68 -15.42
CA ALA A 442 5.18 -1.22 -14.86
C ALA A 442 4.95 -0.71 -13.44
N TYR A 443 5.97 -0.82 -12.58
CA TYR A 443 5.91 -0.37 -11.19
C TYR A 443 5.67 1.14 -11.05
N PHE A 444 6.26 1.97 -11.91
CA PHE A 444 6.01 3.41 -11.93
C PHE A 444 4.56 3.74 -12.27
N LEU A 445 4.02 3.09 -13.31
CA LEU A 445 2.65 3.30 -13.74
C LEU A 445 1.67 2.83 -12.65
N SER A 446 1.84 1.64 -12.08
CA SER A 446 0.92 1.10 -11.09
C SER A 446 0.94 1.89 -9.78
N ASP A 447 2.11 2.20 -9.23
CA ASP A 447 2.26 2.62 -7.83
C ASP A 447 2.63 4.10 -7.66
N ALA A 448 3.45 4.67 -8.56
CA ALA A 448 4.00 6.00 -8.38
C ALA A 448 3.21 7.11 -9.09
N LEU A 449 2.73 6.88 -10.32
CA LEU A 449 2.11 7.93 -11.13
C LEU A 449 0.79 8.40 -10.52
N ALA A 450 0.69 9.68 -10.18
CA ALA A 450 -0.50 10.26 -9.55
C ALA A 450 -0.79 11.65 -10.10
N VAL A 451 -2.06 11.99 -10.25
CA VAL A 451 -2.50 13.32 -10.65
C VAL A 451 -3.24 13.97 -9.49
N SER A 452 -3.04 15.26 -9.29
CA SER A 452 -3.73 16.01 -8.24
C SER A 452 -4.68 17.02 -8.86
N PRO A 453 -5.89 17.21 -8.30
CA PRO A 453 -6.83 18.22 -8.78
C PRO A 453 -6.18 19.61 -8.74
N GLY A 454 -6.42 20.41 -9.77
CA GLY A 454 -5.75 21.71 -9.94
C GLY A 454 -5.96 22.61 -8.72
N GLY A 455 -4.85 23.10 -8.14
CA GLY A 455 -4.86 23.98 -6.97
C GLY A 455 -3.75 23.67 -5.98
N THR A 456 -3.28 22.42 -5.93
CA THR A 456 -2.11 22.05 -5.12
C THR A 456 -0.81 22.43 -5.84
N ARG A 457 0.20 22.87 -5.07
CA ARG A 457 1.49 23.38 -5.58
C ARG A 457 2.28 22.32 -6.37
N CYS A 458 1.99 21.03 -6.15
CA CYS A 458 2.63 19.92 -6.86
C CYS A 458 1.60 19.09 -7.62
N SER A 459 0.95 19.62 -8.65
CA SER A 459 0.05 18.81 -9.50
C SER A 459 0.79 18.32 -10.73
N ILE A 460 0.87 17.00 -10.92
CA ILE A 460 1.14 16.45 -12.26
C ILE A 460 -0.09 16.76 -13.11
N ALA A 461 0.13 17.44 -14.23
CA ALA A 461 -0.93 17.71 -15.17
C ALA A 461 -1.39 16.38 -15.80
N LEU A 462 -2.71 16.18 -15.90
CA LEU A 462 -3.28 15.00 -16.52
C LEU A 462 -2.74 14.73 -17.94
N PRO A 463 -2.51 15.75 -18.81
CA PRO A 463 -1.85 15.56 -20.09
C PRO A 463 -0.44 14.93 -19.98
N ASP A 464 0.37 15.35 -19.02
CA ASP A 464 1.73 14.82 -18.83
C ASP A 464 1.70 13.36 -18.38
N ALA A 465 0.77 13.01 -17.48
CA ALA A 465 0.55 11.65 -17.05
C ALA A 465 0.10 10.76 -18.22
N ALA A 466 -0.80 11.25 -19.08
CA ALA A 466 -1.25 10.54 -20.27
C ALA A 466 -0.12 10.33 -21.28
N ALA A 467 0.68 11.37 -21.54
CA ALA A 467 1.86 11.29 -22.41
C ALA A 467 2.86 10.24 -21.89
N CYS A 468 3.14 10.24 -20.58
CA CYS A 468 3.99 9.22 -19.96
C CYS A 468 3.45 7.80 -20.17
N VAL A 469 2.17 7.56 -19.88
CA VAL A 469 1.54 6.24 -20.06
C VAL A 469 1.59 5.82 -21.54
N GLN A 470 1.33 6.74 -22.47
CA GLN A 470 1.38 6.48 -23.90
C GLN A 470 2.79 6.11 -24.37
N SER A 471 3.83 6.86 -23.96
CA SER A 471 5.22 6.53 -24.28
C SER A 471 5.59 5.12 -23.81
N CYS A 472 5.27 4.77 -22.55
CA CYS A 472 5.51 3.44 -22.02
C CYS A 472 4.74 2.34 -22.79
N LEU A 473 3.47 2.59 -23.12
CA LEU A 473 2.64 1.66 -23.90
C LEU A 473 3.21 1.39 -25.30
N MET A 474 3.77 2.42 -25.94
CA MET A 474 4.40 2.30 -27.26
C MET A 474 5.73 1.56 -27.19
N ALA A 475 6.53 1.78 -26.13
CA ALA A 475 7.83 1.14 -25.97
C ALA A 475 7.73 -0.34 -25.55
N PHE A 476 6.90 -0.66 -24.56
CA PHE A 476 6.85 -2.00 -23.95
C PHE A 476 5.68 -2.87 -24.45
N GLY A 477 4.72 -2.25 -25.15
CA GLY A 477 3.53 -2.92 -25.65
C GLY A 477 2.42 -3.07 -24.61
N ARG A 478 1.17 -2.94 -25.07
CA ARG A 478 -0.04 -2.92 -24.23
C ARG A 478 -0.23 -4.17 -23.38
N ARG A 479 0.03 -5.36 -23.93
CA ARG A 479 -0.14 -6.63 -23.21
C ARG A 479 0.78 -6.74 -22.00
N GLN A 480 2.01 -6.23 -22.11
CA GLN A 480 2.99 -6.32 -21.03
C GLN A 480 2.67 -5.37 -19.87
N LEU A 481 2.04 -4.22 -20.16
CA LEU A 481 1.69 -3.21 -19.17
C LEU A 481 0.22 -3.23 -18.74
N ALA A 482 -0.59 -4.18 -19.25
CA ALA A 482 -2.03 -4.24 -18.98
C ALA A 482 -2.33 -4.27 -17.48
N THR A 483 -1.65 -5.13 -16.72
CA THR A 483 -1.80 -5.23 -15.27
C THR A 483 -1.46 -3.93 -14.56
N ALA A 484 -0.33 -3.30 -14.90
CA ALA A 484 0.08 -2.03 -14.29
C ALA A 484 -0.91 -0.89 -14.55
N ILE A 485 -1.48 -0.82 -15.75
CA ILE A 485 -2.52 0.17 -16.09
C ILE A 485 -3.81 -0.11 -15.33
N CYS A 486 -4.22 -1.38 -15.21
CA CYS A 486 -5.37 -1.75 -14.40
C CYS A 486 -5.19 -1.33 -12.93
N ASP A 487 -3.99 -1.52 -12.37
CA ASP A 487 -3.67 -1.16 -10.99
C ASP A 487 -3.62 0.36 -10.80
N LEU A 488 -3.07 1.10 -11.76
CA LEU A 488 -3.13 2.57 -11.83
C LEU A 488 -4.59 3.07 -11.78
N LEU A 489 -5.45 2.54 -12.66
CA LEU A 489 -6.85 2.96 -12.75
C LEU A 489 -7.61 2.60 -11.46
N ARG A 490 -7.37 1.41 -10.90
CA ARG A 490 -7.99 0.98 -9.64
C ARG A 490 -7.59 1.92 -8.51
N ARG A 491 -6.30 2.23 -8.37
CA ARG A 491 -5.78 3.16 -7.35
C ARG A 491 -6.37 4.56 -7.51
N TRP A 492 -6.47 5.07 -8.73
CA TRP A 492 -7.08 6.38 -8.97
C TRP A 492 -8.58 6.39 -8.69
N LEU A 493 -9.27 5.27 -8.88
CA LEU A 493 -10.70 5.15 -8.60
C LEU A 493 -11.03 5.10 -7.11
N THR A 494 -10.18 4.43 -6.33
CA THR A 494 -10.31 4.35 -4.88
C THR A 494 -9.96 5.69 -4.22
N SER A 495 -9.05 6.46 -4.80
CA SER A 495 -8.72 7.81 -4.33
C SER A 495 -9.85 8.81 -4.60
N THR A 496 -10.25 9.56 -3.56
CA THR A 496 -11.26 10.62 -3.63
C THR A 496 -10.81 11.79 -4.50
N THR A 497 -9.51 12.10 -4.50
CA THR A 497 -8.93 13.24 -5.24
C THR A 497 -8.68 12.90 -6.71
N GLN A 498 -8.41 11.63 -7.03
CA GLN A 498 -7.95 11.23 -8.37
C GLN A 498 -9.07 10.65 -9.25
N ARG A 499 -10.20 10.23 -8.66
CA ARG A 499 -11.31 9.57 -9.35
C ARG A 499 -11.81 10.32 -10.59
N ALA A 500 -11.88 11.66 -10.53
CA ALA A 500 -12.35 12.47 -11.63
C ALA A 500 -11.40 12.42 -12.86
N HIS A 501 -10.11 12.15 -12.64
CA HIS A 501 -9.10 12.14 -13.69
C HIS A 501 -9.04 10.83 -14.47
N VAL A 502 -9.63 9.75 -13.96
CA VAL A 502 -9.67 8.43 -14.63
C VAL A 502 -10.30 8.52 -16.01
N VAL A 503 -11.46 9.17 -16.12
CA VAL A 503 -12.16 9.37 -17.40
C VAL A 503 -11.32 10.22 -18.35
N GLY A 504 -10.65 11.23 -17.82
CA GLY A 504 -9.77 12.10 -18.61
C GLY A 504 -8.53 11.37 -19.12
N LEU A 505 -7.89 10.53 -18.30
CA LEU A 505 -6.76 9.69 -18.71
C LEU A 505 -7.17 8.74 -19.84
N VAL A 506 -8.26 8.00 -19.65
CA VAL A 506 -8.74 7.06 -20.68
C VAL A 506 -9.12 7.81 -21.97
N SER A 507 -9.71 9.00 -21.86
CA SER A 507 -10.02 9.83 -23.03
C SER A 507 -8.75 10.31 -23.76
N LEU A 508 -7.71 10.71 -23.03
CA LEU A 508 -6.45 11.14 -23.65
C LEU A 508 -5.71 9.98 -24.30
N LEU A 509 -5.64 8.81 -23.63
CA LEU A 509 -5.06 7.59 -24.21
C LEU A 509 -5.84 7.09 -25.44
N ALA A 510 -7.09 7.52 -25.58
CA ALA A 510 -7.93 7.27 -26.73
C ALA A 510 -7.67 8.19 -27.93
N GLY A 511 -6.84 9.22 -27.77
CA GLY A 511 -6.71 10.30 -28.75
C GLY A 511 -7.92 11.24 -28.78
N LEU A 512 -8.81 11.20 -27.77
CA LEU A 512 -9.88 12.19 -27.64
C LEU A 512 -9.26 13.45 -27.02
N SER A 513 -8.91 14.41 -27.88
CA SER A 513 -8.46 15.72 -27.42
C SER A 513 -9.51 16.35 -26.49
N GLN A 514 -9.06 17.00 -25.41
CA GLN A 514 -9.95 17.79 -24.56
C GLN A 514 -10.52 19.01 -25.30
N ASP A 515 -9.91 19.38 -26.43
CA ASP A 515 -10.45 20.37 -27.33
C ASP A 515 -11.62 19.78 -28.11
N ALA A 516 -12.83 20.05 -27.61
CA ALA A 516 -14.11 19.68 -28.24
C ALA A 516 -14.24 20.12 -29.71
N ASN A 517 -13.31 20.95 -30.21
CA ASN A 517 -13.29 21.50 -31.57
C ASN A 517 -12.53 20.64 -32.60
N VAL A 518 -11.76 19.60 -32.19
CA VAL A 518 -10.91 18.81 -33.12
C VAL A 518 -11.56 17.48 -33.57
N ALA A 519 -12.74 17.13 -33.06
CA ALA A 519 -13.38 15.82 -33.22
C ALA A 519 -13.90 15.43 -34.62
N LYS A 520 -13.48 16.11 -35.71
CA LYS A 520 -13.99 15.84 -37.07
C LYS A 520 -13.14 14.90 -37.93
N SER A 521 -11.87 14.60 -37.61
CA SER A 521 -10.99 14.03 -38.64
C SER A 521 -10.58 12.55 -38.55
N ASP A 522 -10.81 11.81 -37.46
CA ASP A 522 -10.22 10.46 -37.38
C ASP A 522 -11.14 9.35 -36.81
N LYS A 523 -11.90 8.71 -37.72
CA LYS A 523 -12.88 7.65 -37.41
C LYS A 523 -12.24 6.29 -37.11
N LEU A 524 -11.01 6.05 -37.56
CA LEU A 524 -10.28 4.77 -37.37
C LEU A 524 -9.73 4.64 -35.95
N SER A 525 -9.33 5.76 -35.33
CA SER A 525 -8.78 5.83 -33.98
C SER A 525 -9.80 5.47 -32.88
N LEU A 526 -11.09 5.77 -33.08
CA LEU A 526 -12.17 5.45 -32.14
C LEU A 526 -12.54 3.94 -32.09
N PHE A 527 -12.38 3.21 -33.20
CA PHE A 527 -12.61 1.76 -33.21
C PHE A 527 -11.44 1.00 -32.56
N ALA A 528 -10.21 1.45 -32.78
CA ALA A 528 -9.03 0.92 -32.08
C ALA A 528 -9.11 1.19 -30.56
N LEU A 529 -9.67 2.34 -30.17
CA LEU A 529 -10.00 2.70 -28.79
C LEU A 529 -10.95 1.69 -28.13
N LEU A 530 -12.12 1.44 -28.73
CA LEU A 530 -13.11 0.55 -28.14
C LEU A 530 -12.63 -0.90 -28.06
N ARG A 531 -11.77 -1.32 -28.99
CA ARG A 531 -11.15 -2.65 -28.94
C ARG A 531 -10.11 -2.74 -27.82
N SER A 532 -9.32 -1.68 -27.61
CA SER A 532 -8.25 -1.68 -26.60
C SER A 532 -8.75 -1.42 -25.17
N VAL A 533 -9.76 -0.55 -25.01
CA VAL A 533 -10.49 -0.40 -23.77
C VAL A 533 -11.36 -1.62 -23.56
N GLY A 534 -11.96 -2.19 -24.60
CA GLY A 534 -12.71 -3.43 -24.56
C GLY A 534 -11.91 -4.60 -23.98
N THR A 535 -10.64 -4.81 -24.38
CA THR A 535 -9.81 -5.88 -23.79
C THR A 535 -9.48 -5.65 -22.31
N VAL A 536 -9.20 -4.40 -21.92
CA VAL A 536 -8.95 -4.05 -20.50
C VAL A 536 -10.24 -4.19 -19.69
N LEU A 537 -11.36 -3.77 -20.26
CA LEU A 537 -12.68 -3.89 -19.64
C LEU A 537 -13.15 -5.34 -19.58
N GLU A 538 -12.85 -6.18 -20.56
CA GLU A 538 -13.18 -7.61 -20.52
C GLU A 538 -12.37 -8.37 -19.49
N GLU A 539 -11.12 -7.99 -19.22
CA GLU A 539 -10.35 -8.52 -18.09
C GLU A 539 -10.87 -8.00 -16.73
N LEU A 540 -11.37 -6.76 -16.70
CA LEU A 540 -11.92 -6.16 -15.49
C LEU A 540 -13.38 -6.58 -15.22
N TRP A 541 -14.16 -6.95 -16.24
CA TRP A 541 -15.60 -7.20 -16.18
C TRP A 541 -16.00 -8.36 -15.24
N PRO A 542 -15.30 -9.51 -15.24
CA PRO A 542 -15.57 -10.58 -14.28
C PRO A 542 -15.32 -10.13 -12.83
N ARG A 543 -14.41 -9.17 -12.62
CA ARG A 543 -14.04 -8.64 -11.30
C ARG A 543 -14.88 -7.42 -10.90
N SER A 544 -15.65 -6.84 -11.81
CA SER A 544 -16.37 -5.57 -11.60
C SER A 544 -17.80 -5.71 -11.11
N GLN A 545 -18.35 -6.92 -11.01
CA GLN A 545 -19.77 -7.10 -10.68
C GLN A 545 -20.14 -6.52 -9.29
N ASP A 546 -19.16 -6.41 -8.40
CA ASP A 546 -19.34 -5.85 -7.04
C ASP A 546 -18.77 -4.42 -6.85
N ASP A 547 -18.08 -3.85 -7.85
CA ASP A 547 -17.46 -2.52 -7.72
C ASP A 547 -18.31 -1.41 -8.36
N ALA A 548 -19.07 -0.71 -7.50
CA ALA A 548 -19.91 0.42 -7.89
C ALA A 548 -19.11 1.59 -8.52
N GLY A 549 -17.83 1.76 -8.17
CA GLY A 549 -16.97 2.80 -8.71
C GLY A 549 -16.61 2.54 -10.18
N LEU A 550 -16.21 1.31 -10.48
CA LEU A 550 -15.88 0.90 -11.85
C LEU A 550 -17.09 0.99 -12.78
N ARG A 551 -18.28 0.62 -12.29
CA ARG A 551 -19.54 0.79 -13.06
C ARG A 551 -19.83 2.25 -13.41
N CYS A 552 -19.58 3.20 -12.50
CA CYS A 552 -19.72 4.63 -12.78
C CYS A 552 -18.77 5.12 -13.88
N VAL A 553 -17.53 4.64 -13.89
CA VAL A 553 -16.55 4.97 -14.95
C VAL A 553 -16.98 4.42 -16.29
N LEU A 554 -17.42 3.16 -16.32
CA LEU A 554 -17.94 2.52 -17.52
C LEU A 554 -19.12 3.30 -18.12
N MET A 555 -20.05 3.73 -17.27
CA MET A 555 -21.17 4.57 -17.70
C MET A 555 -20.71 5.94 -18.20
N ALA A 556 -19.73 6.56 -17.55
CA ALA A 556 -19.15 7.84 -17.98
C ALA A 556 -18.41 7.71 -19.33
N LEU A 557 -17.64 6.64 -19.51
CA LEU A 557 -16.97 6.31 -20.78
C LEU A 557 -17.98 6.03 -21.88
N ALA A 558 -19.01 5.23 -21.62
CA ALA A 558 -20.07 4.95 -22.57
C ALA A 558 -20.81 6.24 -22.97
N ALA A 559 -21.09 7.13 -22.01
CA ALA A 559 -21.68 8.44 -22.27
C ALA A 559 -20.77 9.31 -23.14
N LYS A 560 -19.47 9.41 -22.82
CA LYS A 560 -18.49 10.16 -23.62
C LYS A 560 -18.32 9.59 -25.03
N CYS A 561 -18.25 8.27 -25.18
CA CYS A 561 -18.21 7.61 -26.48
C CYS A 561 -19.46 7.94 -27.29
N ARG A 562 -20.66 7.83 -26.69
CA ARG A 562 -21.93 8.21 -27.32
C ARG A 562 -21.91 9.68 -27.75
N ASP A 563 -21.49 10.59 -26.88
CA ASP A 563 -21.48 12.02 -27.18
C ASP A 563 -20.50 12.32 -28.34
N ALA A 564 -19.34 11.66 -28.38
CA ALA A 564 -18.41 11.74 -29.51
C ALA A 564 -19.02 11.17 -30.81
N TYR A 565 -19.74 10.04 -30.74
CA TYR A 565 -20.45 9.48 -31.89
C TYR A 565 -21.59 10.39 -32.40
N VAL A 566 -22.31 11.05 -31.50
CA VAL A 566 -23.36 12.03 -31.85
C VAL A 566 -22.72 13.26 -32.50
N ALA A 567 -21.67 13.83 -31.90
CA ALA A 567 -20.95 14.98 -32.44
C ALA A 567 -20.30 14.69 -33.80
N GLY A 568 -19.79 13.47 -33.99
CA GLY A 568 -19.24 12.98 -35.25
C GLY A 568 -20.27 12.57 -36.32
N GLY A 569 -21.58 12.72 -36.04
CA GLY A 569 -22.67 12.37 -36.95
C GLY A 569 -22.86 10.87 -37.20
N LEU A 570 -22.19 10.00 -36.43
CA LEU A 570 -22.24 8.54 -36.54
C LEU A 570 -23.45 7.93 -35.83
N LEU A 571 -23.99 8.64 -34.83
CA LEU A 571 -25.29 8.34 -34.23
C LEU A 571 -26.29 9.42 -34.64
N LEU A 572 -26.72 9.42 -35.91
CA LEU A 572 -28.04 9.96 -36.21
C LEU A 572 -29.03 9.21 -35.29
N PRO A 573 -29.93 9.92 -34.57
CA PRO A 573 -30.86 9.26 -33.66
C PRO A 573 -31.57 8.16 -34.44
N VAL A 574 -31.41 6.91 -33.97
CA VAL A 574 -32.05 5.74 -34.59
C VAL A 574 -33.51 6.11 -34.80
N PRO A 575 -34.02 6.16 -36.05
CA PRO A 575 -35.40 6.53 -36.31
C PRO A 575 -36.28 5.66 -35.43
N GLY A 576 -37.08 6.30 -34.55
CA GLY A 576 -37.80 5.56 -33.51
C GLY A 576 -38.58 4.41 -34.14
N MET A 577 -38.34 3.17 -33.70
CA MET A 577 -38.99 1.98 -34.27
C MET A 577 -40.50 2.21 -34.40
N ARG A 578 -41.00 2.29 -35.64
CA ARG A 578 -42.41 2.55 -35.99
C ARG A 578 -43.18 1.25 -36.30
N ASP A 579 -42.56 0.09 -36.12
CA ASP A 579 -43.15 -1.20 -36.49
C ASP A 579 -44.41 -1.57 -35.68
N GLY A 580 -44.62 -0.94 -34.52
CA GLY A 580 -45.84 -1.08 -33.70
C GLY A 580 -46.86 0.06 -33.88
N ASP A 581 -46.49 1.14 -34.56
CA ASP A 581 -47.31 2.33 -34.73
C ASP A 581 -48.17 2.14 -36.00
N LEU A 582 -49.49 2.33 -35.89
CA LEU A 582 -50.44 2.20 -37.02
C LEU A 582 -51.05 3.59 -37.36
N VAL A 583 -50.21 4.63 -37.30
CA VAL A 583 -50.61 6.05 -37.44
C VAL A 583 -51.25 6.38 -38.78
N ASP A 584 -50.96 5.56 -39.79
CA ASP A 584 -51.43 5.65 -41.17
C ASP A 584 -52.85 5.07 -41.38
N ILE A 585 -53.44 4.42 -40.37
CA ILE A 585 -54.86 4.06 -40.42
C ILE A 585 -55.68 5.34 -40.14
N PRO A 586 -56.44 5.85 -41.12
CA PRO A 586 -57.23 7.06 -40.93
C PRO A 586 -58.32 6.79 -39.89
N PHE A 587 -58.35 7.62 -38.85
CA PHE A 587 -59.30 7.45 -37.76
C PHE A 587 -59.67 8.82 -37.20
N ALA A 588 -60.97 9.13 -37.08
CA ALA A 588 -61.44 10.44 -36.63
C ALA A 588 -61.63 10.47 -35.10
N PRO A 589 -60.65 10.96 -34.30
CA PRO A 589 -60.73 10.90 -32.84
C PRO A 589 -61.85 11.77 -32.26
N LYS A 590 -62.31 12.80 -32.99
CA LYS A 590 -63.34 13.76 -32.54
C LYS A 590 -64.77 13.21 -32.52
N HIS A 591 -65.00 11.99 -33.01
CA HIS A 591 -66.34 11.42 -33.11
C HIS A 591 -66.95 11.06 -31.73
N CYS A 592 -66.19 10.35 -30.88
CA CYS A 592 -66.61 9.99 -29.52
C CYS A 592 -65.42 9.52 -28.66
N GLY A 593 -65.65 9.26 -27.37
CA GLY A 593 -64.60 8.81 -26.44
C GLY A 593 -63.90 7.49 -26.86
N ASP A 594 -64.66 6.50 -27.36
CA ASP A 594 -64.08 5.25 -27.86
C ASP A 594 -63.16 5.50 -29.07
N CYS A 595 -63.55 6.45 -29.92
CA CYS A 595 -62.78 6.80 -31.10
C CYS A 595 -61.45 7.47 -30.75
N SER A 596 -61.45 8.37 -29.77
CA SER A 596 -60.24 8.97 -29.23
C SER A 596 -59.29 7.93 -28.61
N GLN A 597 -59.82 7.00 -27.81
CA GLN A 597 -59.03 5.90 -27.23
C GLN A 597 -58.40 4.99 -28.29
N VAL A 598 -59.12 4.69 -29.37
CA VAL A 598 -58.57 3.91 -30.49
C VAL A 598 -57.45 4.67 -31.20
N ARG A 599 -57.59 5.99 -31.41
CA ARG A 599 -56.51 6.77 -32.00
C ARG A 599 -55.23 6.71 -31.15
N HIS A 600 -55.35 6.90 -29.84
CA HIS A 600 -54.22 6.74 -28.92
C HIS A 600 -53.62 5.32 -28.97
N PHE A 601 -54.46 4.29 -29.05
CA PHE A 601 -54.00 2.91 -29.19
C PHE A 601 -53.23 2.66 -30.51
N LEU A 602 -53.69 3.24 -31.63
CA LEU A 602 -53.00 3.12 -32.92
C LEU A 602 -51.65 3.84 -32.92
N ASP A 603 -51.61 5.01 -32.28
CA ASP A 603 -50.41 5.84 -32.14
C ASP A 603 -49.40 5.28 -31.11
N ASP A 604 -49.86 4.46 -30.16
CA ASP A 604 -49.01 3.84 -29.13
C ASP A 604 -48.47 2.47 -29.57
N GLY A 605 -47.24 2.46 -30.11
CA GLY A 605 -46.52 1.24 -30.45
C GLY A 605 -46.20 0.30 -29.29
N THR A 606 -46.42 0.71 -28.03
CA THR A 606 -46.22 -0.15 -26.86
C THR A 606 -47.42 -1.03 -26.54
N GLN A 607 -48.61 -0.69 -27.06
CA GLN A 607 -49.86 -1.42 -26.83
C GLN A 607 -50.21 -2.32 -28.00
N LEU A 608 -50.43 -3.60 -27.70
CA LEU A 608 -50.84 -4.60 -28.71
C LEU A 608 -52.33 -4.90 -28.69
N ARG A 609 -53.00 -4.60 -27.58
CA ARG A 609 -54.41 -4.90 -27.37
C ARG A 609 -55.05 -3.80 -26.53
N HIS A 610 -56.17 -3.29 -27.00
CA HIS A 610 -57.07 -2.42 -26.25
C HIS A 610 -58.36 -3.19 -25.92
N VAL A 611 -58.91 -2.97 -24.72
CA VAL A 611 -60.12 -3.67 -24.24
C VAL A 611 -61.15 -2.64 -23.83
N PHE A 612 -62.36 -2.78 -24.37
CA PHE A 612 -63.51 -1.97 -24.04
C PHE A 612 -64.43 -2.74 -23.09
N ARG A 613 -64.93 -2.05 -22.06
CA ARG A 613 -65.86 -2.61 -21.06
C ARG A 613 -67.33 -2.28 -21.34
N ARG A 614 -67.61 -1.72 -22.52
CA ARG A 614 -68.94 -1.29 -22.97
C ARG A 614 -69.08 -1.57 -24.47
N ARG A 615 -70.32 -1.46 -24.99
CA ARG A 615 -70.56 -1.52 -26.44
C ARG A 615 -69.71 -0.46 -27.14
N VAL A 616 -68.94 -0.91 -28.12
CA VAL A 616 -67.98 -0.06 -28.84
C VAL A 616 -68.69 0.65 -29.98
N CYS A 617 -68.35 1.92 -30.16
CA CYS A 617 -68.73 2.72 -31.33
C CYS A 617 -68.60 1.92 -32.65
N ALA A 618 -69.63 1.99 -33.50
CA ALA A 618 -69.67 1.29 -34.79
C ALA A 618 -68.42 1.59 -35.65
N ARG A 619 -67.97 2.84 -35.69
CA ARG A 619 -66.78 3.26 -36.46
C ARG A 619 -65.49 2.51 -36.08
N VAL A 620 -65.35 2.08 -34.82
CA VAL A 620 -64.20 1.27 -34.40
C VAL A 620 -64.26 -0.13 -35.03
N ARG A 621 -65.45 -0.71 -35.12
CA ARG A 621 -65.68 -1.99 -35.79
C ARG A 621 -65.43 -1.85 -37.29
N ASP A 622 -65.99 -0.81 -37.90
CA ASP A 622 -65.86 -0.54 -39.33
C ASP A 622 -64.37 -0.43 -39.73
N VAL A 623 -63.56 0.27 -38.94
CA VAL A 623 -62.12 0.39 -39.18
C VAL A 623 -61.38 -0.93 -38.98
N ALA A 624 -61.74 -1.72 -37.97
CA ALA A 624 -61.14 -3.03 -37.79
C ALA A 624 -61.47 -3.99 -38.94
N VAL A 625 -62.70 -3.90 -39.47
CA VAL A 625 -63.16 -4.65 -40.65
C VAL A 625 -62.47 -4.16 -41.92
N ALA A 626 -62.25 -2.85 -42.08
CA ALA A 626 -61.53 -2.27 -43.20
C ALA A 626 -60.03 -2.62 -43.22
N HIS A 627 -59.44 -2.95 -42.07
CA HIS A 627 -58.02 -3.29 -41.95
C HIS A 627 -57.76 -4.66 -41.30
N PRO A 628 -58.29 -5.78 -41.85
CA PRO A 628 -58.30 -7.08 -41.18
C PRO A 628 -56.91 -7.71 -41.07
N ARG A 629 -55.98 -7.32 -41.96
CA ARG A 629 -54.57 -7.73 -41.90
C ARG A 629 -53.80 -7.04 -40.77
N ARG A 630 -54.29 -5.91 -40.26
CA ARG A 630 -53.58 -5.02 -39.31
C ARG A 630 -54.25 -4.93 -37.95
N LEU A 631 -55.56 -5.07 -37.91
CA LEU A 631 -56.39 -5.02 -36.73
C LEU A 631 -57.29 -6.24 -36.65
N ARG A 632 -57.50 -6.74 -35.44
CA ARG A 632 -58.45 -7.82 -35.16
C ARG A 632 -59.36 -7.39 -34.04
N PHE A 633 -60.64 -7.22 -34.36
CA PHE A 633 -61.69 -6.94 -33.39
C PHE A 633 -62.38 -8.24 -32.96
N LYS A 634 -62.64 -8.37 -31.67
CA LYS A 634 -63.41 -9.47 -31.09
C LYS A 634 -64.38 -8.89 -30.09
N GLU A 635 -65.66 -9.20 -30.24
CA GLU A 635 -66.72 -8.85 -29.30
C GLU A 635 -67.33 -10.13 -28.74
N LYS A 636 -67.51 -10.17 -27.43
CA LYS A 636 -68.15 -11.29 -26.73
C LYS A 636 -69.21 -10.71 -25.80
N ALA A 637 -70.47 -11.14 -25.98
CA ALA A 637 -71.51 -10.92 -25.00
C ALA A 637 -71.24 -11.82 -23.79
N LEU A 638 -71.22 -11.24 -22.59
CA LEU A 638 -71.15 -11.98 -21.34
C LEU A 638 -72.59 -12.23 -20.83
N ALA A 639 -72.75 -13.26 -19.99
CA ALA A 639 -74.04 -13.75 -19.53
C ALA A 639 -74.83 -12.73 -18.67
N ASP A 640 -74.15 -11.69 -18.18
CA ASP A 640 -74.67 -10.59 -17.36
C ASP A 640 -75.12 -9.37 -18.18
N GLY A 641 -75.18 -9.49 -19.52
CA GLY A 641 -75.49 -8.36 -20.41
C GLY A 641 -74.32 -7.38 -20.60
N VAL A 642 -73.15 -7.66 -20.02
CA VAL A 642 -71.94 -6.84 -20.20
C VAL A 642 -71.26 -7.20 -21.52
N TYR A 643 -70.90 -6.18 -22.30
CA TYR A 643 -70.18 -6.34 -23.55
C TYR A 643 -68.68 -6.22 -23.31
N LYS A 644 -67.91 -7.26 -23.66
CA LYS A 644 -66.45 -7.19 -23.68
C LYS A 644 -65.96 -7.25 -25.10
N ALA A 645 -65.48 -6.11 -25.58
CA ALA A 645 -64.84 -6.01 -26.88
C ALA A 645 -63.32 -5.81 -26.72
N SER A 646 -62.53 -6.32 -27.66
CA SER A 646 -61.11 -6.04 -27.72
C SER A 646 -60.62 -5.86 -29.15
N LEU A 647 -59.77 -4.85 -29.32
CA LEU A 647 -59.09 -4.54 -30.57
C LEU A 647 -57.61 -4.91 -30.41
N ARG A 648 -57.06 -5.70 -31.32
CA ARG A 648 -55.67 -6.18 -31.26
C ARG A 648 -54.92 -5.81 -32.54
N LYS A 649 -53.68 -5.33 -32.43
CA LYS A 649 -52.76 -5.17 -33.57
C LYS A 649 -52.27 -6.54 -34.05
N VAL A 650 -52.28 -6.75 -35.36
CA VAL A 650 -51.91 -8.02 -36.01
C VAL A 650 -50.48 -7.92 -36.55
N GLN A 651 -49.72 -9.02 -36.45
CA GLN A 651 -48.38 -9.11 -37.02
C GLN A 651 -48.41 -8.82 -38.52
N GLN A 652 -47.59 -7.88 -38.99
CA GLN A 652 -47.39 -7.66 -40.42
C GLN A 652 -46.25 -8.54 -40.94
N PRO A 653 -46.41 -9.20 -42.11
CA PRO A 653 -45.31 -9.87 -42.79
C PRO A 653 -44.16 -8.89 -43.09
N GLY A 654 -42.91 -9.35 -42.96
CA GLY A 654 -41.72 -8.54 -43.24
C GLY A 654 -41.38 -7.46 -42.19
N ARG A 655 -42.18 -7.31 -41.12
CA ARG A 655 -41.87 -6.42 -39.99
C ARG A 655 -41.39 -7.20 -38.78
N MET A 656 -40.69 -6.52 -37.86
CA MET A 656 -40.32 -7.09 -36.57
C MET A 656 -41.55 -7.70 -35.88
N ARG A 657 -41.37 -8.80 -35.14
CA ARG A 657 -42.47 -9.38 -34.34
C ARG A 657 -43.08 -8.28 -33.48
N ILE A 658 -44.38 -8.03 -33.58
CA ILE A 658 -45.04 -6.87 -33.00
C ILE A 658 -44.92 -6.84 -31.46
N ALA A 659 -44.81 -8.03 -30.84
CA ALA A 659 -44.47 -8.16 -29.42
C ALA A 659 -43.04 -7.69 -29.09
N HIS A 660 -42.06 -7.98 -29.96
CA HIS A 660 -40.70 -7.49 -29.82
C HIS A 660 -40.61 -5.99 -30.10
N ALA A 661 -41.31 -5.49 -31.13
CA ALA A 661 -41.37 -4.07 -31.42
C ALA A 661 -41.99 -3.28 -30.26
N ALA A 662 -43.11 -3.76 -29.70
CA ALA A 662 -43.73 -3.17 -28.52
C ALA A 662 -42.82 -3.25 -27.29
N LEU A 663 -42.13 -4.38 -27.05
CA LEU A 663 -41.18 -4.52 -25.95
C LEU A 663 -39.98 -3.57 -26.10
N ALA A 664 -39.42 -3.46 -27.30
CA ALA A 664 -38.30 -2.59 -27.60
C ALA A 664 -38.69 -1.11 -27.45
N LYS A 665 -39.89 -0.72 -27.93
CA LYS A 665 -40.44 0.62 -27.71
C LYS A 665 -40.69 0.89 -26.22
N ARG A 666 -41.21 -0.06 -25.44
CA ARG A 666 -41.35 0.07 -23.98
C ARG A 666 -40.01 0.28 -23.29
N ARG A 667 -38.98 -0.49 -23.67
CA ARG A 667 -37.62 -0.32 -23.14
C ARG A 667 -37.05 1.04 -23.51
N HIS A 668 -37.25 1.48 -24.76
CA HIS A 668 -36.82 2.80 -25.21
C HIS A 668 -37.52 3.92 -24.45
N VAL A 669 -38.86 3.91 -24.38
CA VAL A 669 -39.65 4.87 -23.61
C VAL A 669 -39.22 4.87 -22.15
N SER A 670 -39.09 3.70 -21.50
CA SER A 670 -38.62 3.61 -20.13
C SER A 670 -37.22 4.19 -19.95
N ALA A 671 -36.28 3.91 -20.86
CA ALA A 671 -34.92 4.44 -20.80
C ALA A 671 -34.91 5.98 -20.97
N THR A 672 -35.71 6.52 -21.89
CA THR A 672 -35.81 7.97 -22.10
C THR A 672 -36.57 8.69 -20.98
N THR A 673 -37.57 8.06 -20.37
CA THR A 673 -38.33 8.65 -19.25
C THR A 673 -37.51 8.60 -17.96
N SER A 674 -36.80 7.49 -17.66
CA SER A 674 -35.85 7.44 -16.56
C SER A 674 -34.74 8.51 -16.68
N TYR A 675 -34.38 8.88 -17.91
CA TYR A 675 -33.41 9.95 -18.19
C TYR A 675 -33.98 11.36 -17.94
N ARG A 676 -35.22 11.66 -18.37
CA ARG A 676 -35.88 12.94 -18.08
C ARG A 676 -36.09 13.18 -16.58
N HIS A 677 -36.35 12.11 -15.82
CA HIS A 677 -36.42 12.19 -14.36
C HIS A 677 -35.04 12.50 -13.75
N LEU A 678 -33.94 11.98 -14.30
CA LEU A 678 -32.58 12.30 -13.86
C LEU A 678 -32.12 13.72 -14.22
N GLU A 679 -32.61 14.30 -15.33
CA GLU A 679 -32.36 15.70 -15.69
C GLU A 679 -33.12 16.68 -14.79
N ALA A 680 -34.34 16.36 -14.35
CA ALA A 680 -35.09 17.14 -13.37
C ALA A 680 -34.41 17.20 -11.98
N PHE A 681 -33.41 16.36 -11.73
CA PHE A 681 -32.57 16.39 -10.52
C PHE A 681 -31.35 17.32 -10.61
N ARG A 682 -31.10 17.98 -11.75
CA ARG A 682 -30.01 18.95 -11.90
C ARG A 682 -30.51 20.39 -11.83
N GLY A 683 -30.46 20.96 -10.62
CA GLY A 683 -30.45 22.41 -10.39
C GLY A 683 -31.17 22.85 -9.10
N PRO A 684 -30.45 23.38 -8.09
CA PRO A 684 -31.09 24.04 -6.95
C PRO A 684 -31.23 25.55 -7.15
N THR A 685 -32.37 26.10 -6.75
CA THR A 685 -32.45 27.45 -6.15
C THR A 685 -32.67 27.27 -4.63
N PRO A 686 -31.98 28.04 -3.76
CA PRO A 686 -32.08 27.88 -2.31
C PRO A 686 -33.35 28.56 -1.77
N GLY A 687 -34.01 27.93 -0.79
CA GLY A 687 -35.04 28.55 0.05
C GLY A 687 -36.44 27.99 -0.15
N ASN A 688 -36.77 26.93 0.61
CA ASN A 688 -38.09 26.57 1.17
C ASN A 688 -38.19 25.06 1.39
N THR A 689 -38.86 24.66 2.48
CA THR A 689 -39.24 23.29 2.83
C THR A 689 -39.95 22.65 1.65
N ARG A 690 -39.49 21.48 1.17
CA ARG A 690 -40.10 20.77 0.03
C ARG A 690 -40.71 19.45 0.45
N GLN A 691 -41.94 19.24 0.00
CA GLN A 691 -42.67 17.98 0.10
C GLN A 691 -42.44 17.16 -1.17
N TYR A 692 -41.99 15.92 -1.04
CA TYR A 692 -41.78 15.02 -2.18
C TYR A 692 -42.87 13.94 -2.16
N THR A 693 -43.62 13.84 -3.26
CA THR A 693 -44.67 12.85 -3.44
C THR A 693 -44.20 11.73 -4.36
N LEU A 694 -44.19 10.50 -3.85
CA LEU A 694 -43.90 9.30 -4.63
C LEU A 694 -45.23 8.58 -4.95
N VAL A 695 -45.58 8.49 -6.23
CA VAL A 695 -46.78 7.78 -6.70
C VAL A 695 -46.37 6.44 -7.30
N LEU A 696 -46.80 5.33 -6.68
CA LEU A 696 -46.55 3.99 -7.20
C LEU A 696 -47.79 3.46 -7.92
N HIS A 697 -47.66 3.25 -9.23
CA HIS A 697 -48.76 2.78 -10.10
C HIS A 697 -49.06 1.28 -10.00
N ARG A 698 -48.39 0.54 -9.10
CA ARG A 698 -48.65 -0.89 -8.83
C ARG A 698 -48.67 -1.15 -7.34
N PRO A 699 -49.51 -2.09 -6.85
CA PRO A 699 -49.52 -2.48 -5.45
C PRO A 699 -48.19 -3.16 -5.09
N VAL A 700 -47.52 -2.63 -4.07
CA VAL A 700 -46.30 -3.20 -3.49
C VAL A 700 -46.63 -3.62 -2.06
N THR A 701 -46.31 -4.87 -1.70
CA THR A 701 -46.63 -5.44 -0.38
C THR A 701 -45.72 -4.92 0.72
N ARG A 702 -44.44 -4.65 0.41
CA ARG A 702 -43.49 -3.95 1.30
C ARG A 702 -42.56 -3.04 0.51
N LEU A 703 -42.45 -1.80 0.95
CA LEU A 703 -41.58 -0.77 0.35
C LEU A 703 -40.56 -0.33 1.39
N HIS A 704 -39.27 -0.63 1.16
CA HIS A 704 -38.19 -0.06 1.97
C HIS A 704 -37.58 1.13 1.23
N ILE A 705 -37.64 2.28 1.89
CA ILE A 705 -37.04 3.54 1.41
C ILE A 705 -35.85 3.83 2.32
N ALA A 706 -34.64 3.74 1.79
CA ALA A 706 -33.44 4.18 2.49
C ALA A 706 -33.07 5.57 1.98
N ILE A 707 -33.06 6.56 2.89
CA ILE A 707 -32.73 7.94 2.59
C ILE A 707 -31.36 8.24 3.19
N ARG A 708 -30.40 8.70 2.38
CA ARG A 708 -29.08 9.15 2.85
C ARG A 708 -28.88 10.61 2.46
N GLY A 709 -28.86 11.49 3.47
CA GLY A 709 -28.55 12.92 3.30
C GLY A 709 -27.14 13.22 3.79
N HIS A 710 -26.41 14.08 3.08
CA HIS A 710 -25.21 14.72 3.62
C HIS A 710 -25.65 15.99 4.37
N MET A 711 -25.54 15.98 5.69
CA MET A 711 -25.66 17.18 6.53
C MET A 711 -24.29 17.57 7.06
N SER A 712 -24.03 18.88 7.22
CA SER A 712 -22.76 19.33 7.81
C SER A 712 -22.62 18.79 9.23
N ALA A 713 -21.41 18.37 9.57
CA ALA A 713 -21.07 17.65 10.78
C ALA A 713 -21.50 18.39 12.05
N THR A 714 -22.51 17.86 12.74
CA THR A 714 -22.67 17.75 14.21
C THR A 714 -24.15 17.46 14.50
N THR A 715 -24.56 16.18 14.56
CA THR A 715 -25.58 15.60 15.47
C THR A 715 -25.98 14.20 15.02
N SER A 716 -26.17 13.33 16.01
CA SER A 716 -26.50 11.90 15.90
C SER A 716 -27.92 11.62 15.40
N ASP A 717 -28.11 10.38 14.95
CA ASP A 717 -29.33 9.76 14.41
C ASP A 717 -30.66 10.33 14.92
N ARG A 718 -31.54 10.70 13.99
CA ARG A 718 -32.95 10.99 14.27
C ARG A 718 -33.87 10.32 13.25
N HIS A 719 -35.04 9.92 13.75
CA HIS A 719 -36.13 9.28 13.02
C HIS A 719 -36.73 10.19 11.94
N ILE A 720 -36.99 9.62 10.76
CA ILE A 720 -37.81 10.22 9.70
C ILE A 720 -39.14 9.48 9.67
N GLU A 721 -40.25 10.18 9.85
CA GLU A 721 -41.60 9.61 9.74
C GLU A 721 -42.10 9.66 8.29
N ALA A 722 -42.64 8.54 7.79
CA ALA A 722 -43.29 8.48 6.48
C ALA A 722 -44.78 8.17 6.68
N PHE A 723 -45.65 9.06 6.21
CA PHE A 723 -47.09 8.89 6.32
C PHE A 723 -47.65 8.23 5.04
N CYS A 724 -48.49 7.22 5.22
CA CYS A 724 -49.26 6.58 4.15
C CYS A 724 -50.73 6.98 4.32
N ALA A 725 -51.22 7.88 3.47
CA ALA A 725 -52.64 8.24 3.47
C ALA A 725 -53.44 7.24 2.62
N PRO A 726 -54.54 6.67 3.14
CA PRO A 726 -55.43 5.84 2.32
C PRO A 726 -56.17 6.71 1.31
N THR A 727 -56.00 6.41 0.02
CA THR A 727 -56.83 6.99 -1.05
C THR A 727 -57.76 5.92 -1.62
N PRO A 728 -58.98 6.27 -2.05
CA PRO A 728 -59.92 5.30 -2.61
C PRO A 728 -59.44 4.86 -4.01
N GLY A 729 -59.01 3.61 -4.13
CA GLY A 729 -58.48 3.01 -5.36
C GLY A 729 -57.08 2.40 -5.15
N ASN A 730 -56.69 1.42 -5.96
CA ASN A 730 -55.47 0.60 -5.83
C ASN A 730 -54.11 1.36 -5.97
N MET A 731 -54.08 2.67 -5.70
CA MET A 731 -52.91 3.52 -5.77
C MET A 731 -52.54 3.95 -4.35
N ARG A 732 -51.31 3.69 -3.91
CA ARG A 732 -50.78 4.18 -2.64
C ARG A 732 -49.82 5.33 -2.91
N GLN A 733 -50.06 6.46 -2.26
CA GLN A 733 -49.24 7.67 -2.36
C GLN A 733 -48.45 7.81 -1.06
N TYR A 734 -47.12 7.94 -1.19
CA TYR A 734 -46.23 8.13 -0.05
C TYR A 734 -45.67 9.55 -0.11
N THR A 735 -45.82 10.28 1.00
CA THR A 735 -45.33 11.65 1.14
C THR A 735 -44.15 11.64 2.09
N ILE A 736 -43.01 12.15 1.64
CA ILE A 736 -41.83 12.37 2.48
C ILE A 736 -41.72 13.88 2.71
N VAL A 737 -41.82 14.29 3.96
CA VAL A 737 -41.62 15.67 4.40
C VAL A 737 -40.24 15.74 5.05
N LEU A 738 -39.41 16.67 4.59
CA LEU A 738 -38.10 16.95 5.19
C LEU A 738 -38.17 18.33 5.82
N ASP A 739 -38.05 18.39 7.14
CA ASP A 739 -38.19 19.64 7.91
C ASP A 739 -37.02 20.62 7.73
N ARG A 740 -35.96 20.22 7.01
CA ARG A 740 -34.82 21.08 6.70
C ARG A 740 -34.33 20.91 5.26
N PRO A 741 -33.74 21.96 4.67
CA PRO A 741 -33.16 21.88 3.33
C PRO A 741 -31.99 20.89 3.31
N VAL A 742 -32.04 19.94 2.37
CA VAL A 742 -30.98 18.96 2.13
C VAL A 742 -30.33 19.28 0.80
N THR A 743 -29.01 19.43 0.76
CA THR A 743 -28.26 19.81 -0.45
C THR A 743 -28.18 18.67 -1.47
N ARG A 744 -28.18 17.41 -1.01
CA ARG A 744 -28.34 16.21 -1.84
C ARG A 744 -29.10 15.13 -1.08
N LEU A 745 -30.16 14.63 -1.70
CA LEU A 745 -30.99 13.55 -1.19
C LEU A 745 -30.80 12.31 -2.07
N HIS A 746 -30.20 11.25 -1.52
CA HIS A 746 -30.15 9.95 -2.19
C HIS A 746 -31.26 9.05 -1.64
N ILE A 747 -32.22 8.69 -2.50
CA ILE A 747 -33.29 7.76 -2.17
C ILE A 747 -32.98 6.42 -2.86
N ALA A 748 -32.67 5.39 -2.08
CA ALA A 748 -32.57 4.03 -2.57
C ALA A 748 -33.88 3.30 -2.29
N ILE A 749 -34.57 2.86 -3.34
CA ILE A 749 -35.81 2.10 -3.26
C ILE A 749 -35.51 0.65 -3.57
N ARG A 750 -35.76 -0.25 -2.62
CA ARG A 750 -35.64 -1.69 -2.82
C ARG A 750 -37.04 -2.31 -2.85
N PHE A 751 -37.38 -2.91 -3.98
CA PHE A 751 -38.60 -3.71 -4.13
C PHE A 751 -38.27 -5.13 -3.63
N LEU A 752 -39.04 -5.63 -2.66
CA LEU A 752 -38.99 -7.01 -2.18
C LEU A 752 -40.14 -7.81 -2.77
#